data_AF-A0A7S4MAE6-F1
#
_entry.id   AF-A0A7S4MAE6-F1
#
_cell.length_a   1.000
_cell.length_b   1.000
_cell.length_c   1.000
_cell.angle_alpha   90.00
_cell.angle_beta   90.00
_cell.angle_gamma   90.00
#
_symmetry.space_group_name_H-M   'P 1'
#
loop_
_entity.id
_entity.type
_entity.pdbx_description
1 polymer ?
#
loop_
_entity_poly.entity_id
_entity_poly.type
_entity_poly.pdbx_seq_one_letter_code
_entity_poly.pdbx_strand_id
1 'polypeptide(L)'
;FSFRNEQDVQIEVLKTCLDKKKVDIHSRNDLGETILHAACLRGSLPVIECLLEKSSDVNSVNIRGENTLHYAVRSGHPEFVLFLLENNVNPRQRSTEGKTPLDEAIEFRITKVSGVLEEYLKAHPEELPWDTVPVDGKVPTKRTFHRMGLLGNQVFVFGGGISAVQYSNQLHVYSFDTHSWDLSISSTGEKTSQIAGHSFNVVGNKMFLFGGRNAIQTSSELYSFDTATKEWKIVRKLKTPRCYHTSTLLEDGKTLFLFGGSSNKGRNEFLNSIELVNTVNGDSKIIEPSSNAPSPRMNHGATLVGDKIFVWGGKDAENHFNDLFSFDTKTNQWASVSCTGCIPSARFGHSFDSIGESIFMFGGADVKRKPTNTLYKLDTTTMTWEDVSFDQVPPLSGQDSFVKDGKIYYLGWDDQLQFLVFDEKALGGSCAGNAAPWVPEGPVQKEKTKLPTSDLQLKNSNRDRVKSGYKQVSKKAVMERIEKLEYFSNSLTLTVTELISLVEQELEQDEPFSGKSAEEIQAICASIQEFCISEKPPKSWTGSNSKKKEHLRTLAPEKAPFPMHHYECLDIPPKRVAPASLEKQENATEEENALRNRNLVLNEIISTETDYVRDLAVLIGLYLRPLRDEFKDILGQYEVKKLFKNAEALWDIHLRILSLLQEEEKKPPREQEIGNVFSQMKEALGEYNTYCANQQTSSETAEKLMKENSKFRELVEEIQQLEPCNRQEFYSFLLKPFQRICRYSLLLKELIKQTPGDWKDYEILKKAMNDIGDVVSTANETKRVNDKISAMLEIQALLIVPPEHPELSHLHKFSFVCQMPAMLELDAKKGKTKKGNVHLFQEMILLTTNKGGKLAVAHKFPLAKTYCAIPATVTAKSLKTPIEFTCGDDVIILGLASEDVRSDLTKSFKSAKRELAATVQNE
;
A
#
# COMPACT_ATOMS: atom_id res chain seq x y z
N PHE A 1 50.99 -33.53 -24.73
CA PHE A 1 51.66 -32.88 -25.88
C PHE A 1 50.70 -32.48 -27.01
N SER A 2 49.39 -32.79 -27.00
CA SER A 2 48.47 -32.44 -28.12
C SER A 2 47.67 -31.15 -27.96
N PHE A 3 47.55 -30.53 -26.77
CA PHE A 3 46.70 -29.34 -26.58
C PHE A 3 47.33 -28.00 -27.00
N ARG A 4 48.68 -27.87 -27.03
CA ARG A 4 49.32 -26.61 -27.46
C ARG A 4 49.20 -26.33 -28.96
N ASN A 5 49.17 -27.38 -29.79
CA ASN A 5 49.20 -27.22 -31.25
C ASN A 5 47.89 -26.67 -31.86
N GLU A 6 46.72 -26.83 -31.23
CA GLU A 6 45.46 -26.31 -31.79
C GLU A 6 45.28 -24.80 -31.53
N GLN A 7 45.73 -24.31 -30.37
CA GLN A 7 45.63 -22.88 -30.01
C GLN A 7 46.56 -22.02 -30.89
N ASP A 8 47.79 -22.48 -31.12
CA ASP A 8 48.75 -21.78 -31.97
C ASP A 8 48.22 -21.62 -33.42
N VAL A 9 47.55 -22.65 -33.94
CA VAL A 9 46.92 -22.62 -35.27
C VAL A 9 45.74 -21.63 -35.32
N GLN A 10 44.89 -21.57 -34.27
CA GLN A 10 43.79 -20.61 -34.22
C GLN A 10 44.28 -19.16 -34.22
N ILE A 11 45.34 -18.86 -33.46
CA ILE A 11 45.95 -17.53 -33.39
C ILE A 11 46.60 -17.16 -34.73
N GLU A 12 47.31 -18.09 -35.38
CA GLU A 12 47.94 -17.85 -36.68
C GLU A 12 46.91 -17.58 -37.79
N VAL A 13 45.79 -18.32 -37.78
CA VAL A 13 44.66 -18.09 -38.69
C VAL A 13 44.02 -16.72 -38.42
N LEU A 14 43.77 -16.38 -37.16
CA LEU A 14 43.18 -15.08 -36.77
C LEU A 14 44.07 -13.91 -37.21
N LYS A 15 45.38 -13.97 -36.91
CA LYS A 15 46.36 -12.97 -37.34
C LYS A 15 46.41 -12.85 -38.86
N THR A 16 46.37 -13.97 -39.57
CA THR A 16 46.33 -13.97 -41.05
C THR A 16 45.07 -13.30 -41.60
N CYS A 17 43.90 -13.56 -41.00
CA CYS A 17 42.64 -12.96 -41.43
C CYS A 17 42.60 -11.44 -41.17
N LEU A 18 43.03 -11.00 -39.98
CA LEU A 18 43.06 -9.59 -39.61
C LEU A 18 44.13 -8.82 -40.43
N ASP A 19 45.35 -9.33 -40.51
CA ASP A 19 46.48 -8.59 -41.09
C ASP A 19 46.59 -8.73 -42.62
N LYS A 20 46.28 -9.91 -43.19
CA LYS A 20 46.44 -10.15 -44.64
C LYS A 20 45.14 -10.05 -45.43
N LYS A 21 44.00 -10.40 -44.83
CA LYS A 21 42.69 -10.40 -45.53
C LYS A 21 41.83 -9.16 -45.25
N LYS A 22 42.30 -8.22 -44.42
CA LYS A 22 41.59 -6.97 -44.06
C LYS A 22 40.17 -7.21 -43.54
N VAL A 23 39.97 -8.25 -42.73
CA VAL A 23 38.69 -8.47 -42.04
C VAL A 23 38.49 -7.35 -41.03
N ASP A 24 37.33 -6.71 -41.06
CA ASP A 24 36.98 -5.67 -40.08
C ASP A 24 36.64 -6.31 -38.72
N ILE A 25 37.43 -5.96 -37.72
CA ILE A 25 37.34 -6.49 -36.36
C ILE A 25 36.09 -5.99 -35.62
N HIS A 26 35.50 -4.88 -36.09
CA HIS A 26 34.30 -4.27 -35.52
C HIS A 26 33.00 -4.73 -36.19
N SER A 27 33.09 -5.60 -37.18
CA SER A 27 31.92 -6.15 -37.87
C SER A 27 31.01 -6.90 -36.89
N ARG A 28 29.70 -6.71 -37.07
CA ARG A 28 28.65 -7.29 -36.22
C ARG A 28 27.79 -8.25 -37.02
N ASN A 29 27.34 -9.34 -36.40
CA ASN A 29 26.34 -10.23 -36.99
C ASN A 29 24.90 -9.68 -36.77
N ASP A 30 23.89 -10.43 -37.20
CA ASP A 30 22.47 -10.04 -37.08
C ASP A 30 21.98 -9.88 -35.63
N LEU A 31 22.72 -10.42 -34.65
CA LEU A 31 22.46 -10.25 -33.22
C LEU A 31 23.24 -9.06 -32.63
N GLY A 32 23.97 -8.29 -33.45
CA GLY A 32 24.82 -7.19 -33.01
C GLY A 32 26.10 -7.64 -32.30
N GLU A 33 26.45 -8.93 -32.34
CA GLU A 33 27.62 -9.49 -31.67
C GLU A 33 28.89 -9.23 -32.49
N THR A 34 29.97 -8.83 -31.81
CA THR A 34 31.32 -8.69 -32.40
C THR A 34 32.09 -10.02 -32.30
N ILE A 35 33.23 -10.11 -33.02
CA ILE A 35 34.15 -11.26 -32.91
C ILE A 35 34.60 -11.50 -31.46
N LEU A 36 34.73 -10.42 -30.67
CA LEU A 36 35.10 -10.50 -29.26
C LEU A 36 34.02 -11.19 -28.40
N HIS A 37 32.73 -10.96 -28.66
CA HIS A 37 31.64 -11.68 -27.97
C HIS A 37 31.73 -13.19 -28.19
N ALA A 38 31.95 -13.60 -29.44
CA ALA A 38 32.10 -15.00 -29.79
C ALA A 38 33.34 -15.64 -29.14
N ALA A 39 34.47 -14.91 -29.11
CA ALA A 39 35.70 -15.35 -28.45
C ALA A 39 35.51 -15.53 -26.94
N CYS A 40 34.73 -14.68 -26.27
CA CYS A 40 34.47 -14.78 -24.83
C CYS A 40 33.58 -15.98 -24.46
N LEU A 41 32.75 -16.48 -25.37
CA LEU A 41 31.89 -17.64 -25.12
C LEU A 41 32.55 -18.98 -25.45
N ARG A 42 33.36 -19.04 -26.52
CA ARG A 42 33.88 -20.31 -27.08
C ARG A 42 35.40 -20.36 -27.27
N GLY A 43 36.08 -19.23 -27.10
CA GLY A 43 37.51 -19.07 -27.41
C GLY A 43 38.44 -19.44 -26.25
N SER A 44 39.72 -19.14 -26.43
CA SER A 44 40.76 -19.25 -25.41
C SER A 44 41.31 -17.88 -25.05
N LEU A 45 41.89 -17.73 -23.87
CA LEU A 45 42.45 -16.45 -23.40
C LEU A 45 43.43 -15.80 -24.40
N PRO A 46 44.36 -16.55 -25.06
CA PRO A 46 45.24 -15.99 -26.09
C PRO A 46 44.54 -15.40 -27.31
N VAL A 47 43.33 -15.90 -27.64
CA VAL A 47 42.51 -15.35 -28.74
C VAL A 47 41.87 -14.03 -28.30
N ILE A 48 41.39 -13.94 -27.06
CA ILE A 48 40.83 -12.71 -26.48
C ILE A 48 41.92 -11.63 -26.40
N GLU A 49 43.11 -11.99 -25.90
CA GLU A 49 44.32 -11.14 -25.88
C GLU A 49 44.64 -10.59 -27.28
N CYS A 50 44.75 -11.47 -28.28
CA CYS A 50 45.08 -11.07 -29.65
C CYS A 50 44.04 -10.12 -30.26
N LEU A 51 42.75 -10.26 -29.90
CA LEU A 51 41.68 -9.37 -30.39
C LEU A 51 41.74 -7.99 -29.73
N LEU A 52 42.05 -7.90 -28.44
CA LEU A 52 42.21 -6.62 -27.74
C LEU A 52 43.50 -5.90 -28.18
N GLU A 53 44.59 -6.61 -28.42
CA GLU A 53 45.83 -6.04 -29.00
C GLU A 53 45.58 -5.38 -30.36
N LYS A 54 44.59 -5.87 -31.12
CA LYS A 54 44.18 -5.32 -32.41
C LYS A 54 43.07 -4.26 -32.29
N SER A 55 42.91 -3.67 -31.09
CA SER A 55 41.99 -2.58 -30.79
C SER A 55 40.50 -2.94 -30.95
N SER A 56 40.09 -4.17 -30.63
CA SER A 56 38.65 -4.51 -30.53
C SER A 56 37.98 -3.66 -29.44
N ASP A 57 36.75 -3.20 -29.70
CA ASP A 57 35.96 -2.47 -28.71
C ASP A 57 35.46 -3.43 -27.60
N VAL A 58 36.12 -3.33 -26.45
CA VAL A 58 35.89 -4.16 -25.26
C VAL A 58 34.52 -3.91 -24.63
N ASN A 59 33.96 -2.70 -24.80
CA ASN A 59 32.67 -2.26 -24.24
C ASN A 59 31.53 -2.33 -25.26
N SER A 60 31.74 -2.97 -26.41
CA SER A 60 30.67 -3.20 -27.37
C SER A 60 29.52 -4.01 -26.76
N VAL A 61 28.29 -3.61 -27.09
CA VAL A 61 27.05 -4.29 -26.67
C VAL A 61 26.26 -4.81 -27.88
N ASN A 62 25.62 -5.96 -27.70
CA ASN A 62 24.75 -6.60 -28.69
C ASN A 62 23.31 -6.03 -28.65
N ILE A 63 22.40 -6.54 -29.48
CA ILE A 63 21.00 -6.05 -29.53
C ILE A 63 20.20 -6.31 -28.24
N ARG A 64 20.67 -7.22 -27.38
CA ARG A 64 20.10 -7.52 -26.06
C ARG A 64 20.76 -6.70 -24.95
N GLY A 65 21.57 -5.69 -25.28
CA GLY A 65 22.29 -4.87 -24.31
C GLY A 65 23.39 -5.62 -23.53
N GLU A 66 23.74 -6.84 -23.95
CA GLU A 66 24.77 -7.66 -23.32
C GLU A 66 26.15 -7.25 -23.84
N ASN A 67 27.13 -7.14 -22.95
CA ASN A 67 28.53 -6.96 -23.32
C ASN A 67 29.31 -8.28 -23.29
N THR A 68 30.60 -8.19 -23.61
CA THR A 68 31.56 -9.31 -23.63
C THR A 68 31.67 -10.06 -22.29
N LEU A 69 31.43 -9.38 -21.15
CA LEU A 69 31.48 -10.00 -19.83
C LEU A 69 30.32 -10.98 -19.59
N HIS A 70 29.12 -10.72 -20.13
CA HIS A 70 28.00 -11.68 -20.07
C HIS A 70 28.38 -13.00 -20.78
N TYR A 71 29.09 -12.90 -21.92
CA TYR A 71 29.53 -14.06 -22.69
C TYR A 71 30.66 -14.81 -21.96
N ALA A 72 31.59 -14.09 -21.34
CA ALA A 72 32.63 -14.69 -20.49
C ALA A 72 32.04 -15.41 -19.28
N VAL A 73 30.98 -14.86 -18.66
CA VAL A 73 30.26 -15.52 -17.55
C VAL A 73 29.65 -16.84 -18.01
N ARG A 74 28.93 -16.87 -19.13
CA ARG A 74 28.33 -18.08 -19.69
C ARG A 74 29.34 -19.17 -20.07
N SER A 75 30.59 -18.78 -20.35
CA SER A 75 31.68 -19.72 -20.60
C SER A 75 32.13 -20.47 -19.33
N GLY A 76 31.88 -19.91 -18.15
CA GLY A 76 32.26 -20.49 -16.86
C GLY A 76 33.74 -20.38 -16.51
N HIS A 77 34.55 -19.64 -17.28
CA HIS A 77 35.99 -19.48 -17.08
C HIS A 77 36.33 -18.14 -16.38
N PRO A 78 36.71 -18.15 -15.09
CA PRO A 78 37.01 -16.92 -14.34
C PRO A 78 38.20 -16.13 -14.91
N GLU A 79 39.12 -16.81 -15.60
CA GLU A 79 40.29 -16.22 -16.27
C GLU A 79 39.87 -15.20 -17.34
N PHE A 80 38.79 -15.48 -18.09
CA PHE A 80 38.29 -14.55 -19.12
C PHE A 80 37.65 -13.33 -18.48
N VAL A 81 36.93 -13.54 -17.38
CA VAL A 81 36.29 -12.49 -16.61
C VAL A 81 37.34 -11.54 -16.04
N LEU A 82 38.36 -12.06 -15.35
CA LEU A 82 39.46 -11.25 -14.82
C LEU A 82 40.17 -10.45 -15.92
N PHE A 83 40.52 -11.09 -17.03
CA PHE A 83 41.22 -10.43 -18.12
C PHE A 83 40.40 -9.30 -18.76
N LEU A 84 39.09 -9.49 -18.94
CA LEU A 84 38.19 -8.45 -19.45
C LEU A 84 38.04 -7.28 -18.46
N LEU A 85 37.97 -7.58 -17.16
CA LEU A 85 37.92 -6.56 -16.11
C LEU A 85 39.20 -5.71 -16.10
N GLU A 86 40.37 -6.34 -16.22
CA GLU A 86 41.67 -5.65 -16.36
C GLU A 86 41.75 -4.75 -17.60
N ASN A 87 40.95 -5.06 -18.64
CA ASN A 87 40.82 -4.27 -19.86
C ASN A 87 39.64 -3.29 -19.84
N ASN A 88 39.13 -2.92 -18.66
CA ASN A 88 38.09 -1.90 -18.46
C ASN A 88 36.75 -2.20 -19.16
N VAL A 89 36.34 -3.47 -19.23
CA VAL A 89 34.94 -3.80 -19.55
C VAL A 89 34.03 -3.37 -18.41
N ASN A 90 32.90 -2.72 -18.72
CA ASN A 90 31.89 -2.37 -17.73
C ASN A 90 31.28 -3.64 -17.08
N PRO A 91 31.57 -3.94 -15.79
CA PRO A 91 31.05 -5.15 -15.15
C PRO A 91 29.60 -5.04 -14.70
N ARG A 92 29.00 -3.84 -14.80
CA ARG A 92 27.63 -3.52 -14.37
C ARG A 92 26.68 -3.27 -15.54
N GLN A 93 27.12 -3.53 -16.78
CA GLN A 93 26.26 -3.42 -17.96
C GLN A 93 25.01 -4.28 -17.77
N ARG A 94 23.82 -3.72 -18.01
CA ARG A 94 22.56 -4.45 -17.94
C ARG A 94 22.11 -4.90 -19.33
N SER A 95 21.65 -6.13 -19.42
CA SER A 95 20.91 -6.62 -20.58
C SER A 95 19.51 -5.98 -20.68
N THR A 96 18.81 -6.21 -21.77
CA THR A 96 17.40 -5.79 -21.96
C THR A 96 16.45 -6.42 -20.95
N GLU A 97 16.86 -7.51 -20.28
CA GLU A 97 16.13 -8.14 -19.17
C GLU A 97 16.48 -7.53 -17.80
N GLY A 98 17.38 -6.52 -17.77
CA GLY A 98 17.84 -5.86 -16.56
C GLY A 98 18.88 -6.63 -15.76
N LYS A 99 19.45 -7.71 -16.31
CA LYS A 99 20.46 -8.56 -15.63
C LYS A 99 21.87 -8.05 -15.90
N THR A 100 22.71 -8.04 -14.86
CA THR A 100 24.16 -7.82 -14.97
C THR A 100 24.91 -9.15 -15.21
N PRO A 101 26.20 -9.11 -15.60
CA PRO A 101 27.04 -10.31 -15.66
C PRO A 101 27.07 -11.09 -14.34
N LEU A 102 27.02 -10.40 -13.19
CA LEU A 102 26.96 -11.05 -11.88
C LEU A 102 25.61 -11.75 -11.65
N ASP A 103 24.49 -11.10 -12.01
CA ASP A 103 23.16 -11.70 -11.89
C ASP A 103 23.04 -12.98 -12.71
N GLU A 104 23.59 -12.98 -13.93
CA GLU A 104 23.66 -14.19 -14.76
C GLU A 104 24.55 -15.26 -14.13
N ALA A 105 25.71 -14.88 -13.55
CA ALA A 105 26.58 -15.84 -12.88
C ALA A 105 25.88 -16.52 -11.69
N ILE A 106 25.05 -15.77 -10.95
CA ILE A 106 24.26 -16.28 -9.82
C ILE A 106 23.11 -17.16 -10.30
N GLU A 107 22.36 -16.71 -11.31
CA GLU A 107 21.24 -17.45 -11.91
C GLU A 107 21.69 -18.79 -12.48
N PHE A 108 22.80 -18.81 -13.21
CA PHE A 108 23.40 -20.03 -13.76
C PHE A 108 24.24 -20.81 -12.73
N ARG A 109 24.30 -20.36 -11.46
CA ARG A 109 25.02 -20.99 -10.35
C ARG A 109 26.52 -21.22 -10.62
N ILE A 110 27.18 -20.29 -11.33
CA ILE A 110 28.62 -20.34 -11.68
C ILE A 110 29.46 -19.74 -10.53
N THR A 111 29.56 -20.47 -9.43
CA THR A 111 30.10 -20.00 -8.14
C THR A 111 31.51 -19.39 -8.19
N LYS A 112 32.41 -19.92 -9.02
CA LYS A 112 33.78 -19.37 -9.16
C LYS A 112 33.79 -18.02 -9.86
N VAL A 113 32.94 -17.84 -10.87
CA VAL A 113 32.83 -16.59 -11.63
C VAL A 113 32.07 -15.54 -10.83
N SER A 114 30.98 -15.93 -10.15
CA SER A 114 30.25 -15.02 -9.27
C SER A 114 31.15 -14.51 -8.15
N GLY A 115 31.97 -15.37 -7.52
CA GLY A 115 32.92 -14.95 -6.49
C GLY A 115 33.97 -13.95 -6.99
N VAL A 116 34.51 -14.14 -8.19
CA VAL A 116 35.45 -13.20 -8.82
C VAL A 116 34.80 -11.86 -9.13
N LEU A 117 33.59 -11.87 -9.69
CA LEU A 117 32.83 -10.66 -9.97
C LEU A 117 32.46 -9.93 -8.67
N GLU A 118 32.01 -10.64 -7.64
CA GLU A 118 31.72 -10.08 -6.32
C GLU A 118 32.94 -9.41 -5.70
N GLU A 119 34.09 -10.08 -5.72
CA GLU A 119 35.35 -9.54 -5.18
C GLU A 119 35.79 -8.28 -5.95
N TYR A 120 35.74 -8.33 -7.29
CA TYR A 120 36.09 -7.18 -8.13
C TYR A 120 35.16 -6.00 -7.94
N LEU A 121 33.84 -6.24 -7.92
CA LEU A 121 32.82 -5.20 -7.74
C LEU A 121 32.88 -4.59 -6.34
N LYS A 122 33.23 -5.37 -5.32
CA LYS A 122 33.47 -4.89 -3.95
C LYS A 122 34.70 -3.99 -3.85
N ALA A 123 35.74 -4.25 -4.64
CA ALA A 123 36.93 -3.41 -4.71
C ALA A 123 36.71 -2.11 -5.52
N HIS A 124 35.68 -2.04 -6.37
CA HIS A 124 35.39 -0.91 -7.26
C HIS A 124 33.92 -0.42 -7.15
N PRO A 125 33.52 0.26 -6.05
CA PRO A 125 32.18 0.83 -5.85
C PRO A 125 31.89 2.04 -6.75
N GLU A 126 30.61 2.32 -7.03
CA GLU A 126 30.14 3.45 -7.86
C GLU A 126 30.13 4.78 -7.08
N GLU A 127 30.51 5.90 -7.71
CA GLU A 127 30.15 7.25 -7.25
C GLU A 127 28.72 7.55 -7.73
N LEU A 128 27.79 7.78 -6.80
CA LEU A 128 26.41 8.13 -7.13
C LEU A 128 26.31 9.63 -7.45
N PRO A 129 25.45 10.07 -8.39
CA PRO A 129 25.25 11.49 -8.71
C PRO A 129 24.42 12.25 -7.66
N TRP A 130 24.20 11.61 -6.50
CA TRP A 130 23.25 12.00 -5.48
C TRP A 130 24.00 12.37 -4.20
N ASP A 131 23.87 13.62 -3.78
CA ASP A 131 24.42 14.11 -2.50
C ASP A 131 23.29 14.63 -1.60
N THR A 132 23.58 14.86 -0.32
CA THR A 132 22.65 15.52 0.61
C THR A 132 23.16 16.87 1.02
N VAL A 133 22.24 17.80 1.28
CA VAL A 133 22.64 19.05 1.93
C VAL A 133 22.74 18.81 3.44
N PRO A 134 23.84 19.23 4.09
CA PRO A 134 23.95 19.14 5.54
C PRO A 134 22.86 19.94 6.24
N VAL A 135 22.30 19.39 7.32
CA VAL A 135 21.28 20.06 8.13
C VAL A 135 21.68 20.06 9.59
N ASP A 136 21.86 21.26 10.12
CA ASP A 136 22.16 21.54 11.52
C ASP A 136 20.89 21.92 12.28
N GLY A 137 20.72 21.32 13.47
CA GLY A 137 19.63 21.64 14.37
C GLY A 137 18.28 21.00 14.00
N LYS A 138 17.19 21.70 14.27
CA LYS A 138 15.83 21.15 14.15
C LYS A 138 15.29 21.30 12.74
N VAL A 139 14.58 20.27 12.28
CA VAL A 139 13.90 20.26 10.97
C VAL A 139 12.40 20.54 11.11
N PRO A 140 11.73 21.07 10.07
CA PRO A 140 10.29 21.28 10.11
C PRO A 140 9.51 19.96 10.16
N THR A 141 8.22 20.04 10.47
CA THR A 141 7.35 18.85 10.45
C THR A 141 7.13 18.33 9.04
N LYS A 142 7.14 17.00 8.91
CA LYS A 142 6.84 16.28 7.66
C LYS A 142 5.49 16.72 7.09
N ARG A 143 5.49 17.03 5.79
CA ARG A 143 4.30 17.48 5.06
C ARG A 143 4.44 17.26 3.57
N THR A 144 3.29 17.16 2.92
CA THR A 144 3.19 16.84 1.50
C THR A 144 2.58 17.95 0.65
N PHE A 145 2.94 18.06 -0.63
CA PHE A 145 2.46 19.13 -1.53
C PHE A 145 2.69 20.53 -0.94
N HIS A 146 3.82 20.70 -0.24
CA HIS A 146 4.39 22.00 0.09
C HIS A 146 5.02 22.59 -1.17
N ARG A 147 5.34 23.89 -1.13
CA ARG A 147 6.11 24.52 -2.20
C ARG A 147 7.30 25.30 -1.66
N MET A 148 8.31 25.43 -2.50
CA MET A 148 9.60 26.03 -2.22
C MET A 148 9.87 27.24 -3.12
N GLY A 149 10.64 28.18 -2.59
CA GLY A 149 11.14 29.32 -3.34
C GLY A 149 12.55 29.67 -2.91
N LEU A 150 13.48 29.75 -3.86
CA LEU A 150 14.86 30.16 -3.61
C LEU A 150 15.01 31.69 -3.75
N LEU A 151 15.52 32.35 -2.72
CA LEU A 151 15.93 33.75 -2.75
C LEU A 151 17.32 33.89 -2.15
N GLY A 152 18.30 34.28 -2.98
CA GLY A 152 19.70 34.28 -2.57
C GLY A 152 20.16 32.89 -2.15
N ASN A 153 20.72 32.76 -0.94
CA ASN A 153 21.16 31.48 -0.38
C ASN A 153 20.13 30.90 0.64
N GLN A 154 18.87 31.30 0.51
CA GLN A 154 17.78 30.92 1.40
C GLN A 154 16.63 30.25 0.64
N VAL A 155 16.17 29.10 1.13
CA VAL A 155 15.03 28.36 0.59
C VAL A 155 13.84 28.54 1.52
N PHE A 156 12.77 29.09 0.99
CA PHE A 156 11.53 29.32 1.72
C PHE A 156 10.55 28.22 1.40
N VAL A 157 10.01 27.57 2.43
CA VAL A 157 9.07 26.45 2.29
C VAL A 157 7.76 26.81 2.97
N PHE A 158 6.67 26.77 2.21
CA PHE A 158 5.33 27.14 2.70
C PHE A 158 4.32 26.01 2.53
N GLY A 159 3.42 25.91 3.51
CA GLY A 159 2.21 25.10 3.44
C GLY A 159 2.44 23.58 3.32
N GLY A 160 1.42 22.85 2.85
CA GLY A 160 1.46 21.39 2.66
C GLY A 160 0.57 20.61 3.64
N GLY A 161 0.19 19.40 3.26
CA GLY A 161 -0.66 18.48 4.03
C GLY A 161 0.16 17.62 4.99
N ILE A 162 -0.18 17.68 6.28
CA ILE A 162 0.41 16.87 7.35
C ILE A 162 -0.32 15.53 7.46
N SER A 163 -1.64 15.54 7.27
CA SER A 163 -2.49 14.34 7.22
C SER A 163 -3.62 14.53 6.19
N ALA A 164 -4.52 13.56 6.04
CA ALA A 164 -5.65 13.67 5.12
C ALA A 164 -6.58 14.88 5.41
N VAL A 165 -6.56 15.40 6.64
CA VAL A 165 -7.44 16.49 7.09
C VAL A 165 -6.68 17.69 7.69
N GLN A 166 -5.37 17.57 7.93
CA GLN A 166 -4.55 18.61 8.53
C GLN A 166 -3.57 19.21 7.53
N TYR A 167 -3.56 20.54 7.45
CA TYR A 167 -2.73 21.31 6.53
C TYR A 167 -1.89 22.32 7.31
N SER A 168 -0.72 22.68 6.79
CA SER A 168 0.16 23.70 7.34
C SER A 168 -0.09 25.05 6.66
N ASN A 169 0.09 26.14 7.41
CA ASN A 169 0.27 27.50 6.91
C ASN A 169 1.57 28.12 7.42
N GLN A 170 2.52 27.28 7.88
CA GLN A 170 3.81 27.73 8.37
C GLN A 170 4.74 28.03 7.19
N LEU A 171 5.52 29.10 7.34
CA LEU A 171 6.64 29.46 6.48
C LEU A 171 7.92 29.11 7.23
N HIS A 172 8.78 28.32 6.59
CA HIS A 172 10.10 27.97 7.12
C HIS A 172 11.17 28.44 6.15
N VAL A 173 12.34 28.82 6.66
CA VAL A 173 13.50 29.15 5.81
C VAL A 173 14.62 28.17 6.10
N TYR A 174 15.23 27.61 5.08
CA TYR A 174 16.53 26.96 5.17
C TYR A 174 17.61 27.90 4.64
N SER A 175 18.71 28.07 5.36
CA SER A 175 19.87 28.83 4.88
C SER A 175 21.02 27.89 4.53
N PHE A 176 21.52 28.02 3.31
CA PHE A 176 22.74 27.33 2.87
C PHE A 176 24.02 27.90 3.49
N ASP A 177 23.99 29.13 4.05
CA ASP A 177 25.15 29.73 4.72
C ASP A 177 25.36 29.12 6.11
N THR A 178 24.26 28.82 6.82
CA THR A 178 24.29 28.29 8.18
C THR A 178 23.93 26.82 8.27
N HIS A 179 23.58 26.20 7.14
CA HIS A 179 23.08 24.83 7.04
C HIS A 179 21.89 24.50 7.94
N SER A 180 21.06 25.48 8.32
CA SER A 180 20.04 25.31 9.36
C SER A 180 18.67 25.84 8.97
N TRP A 181 17.61 25.29 9.58
CA TRP A 181 16.24 25.77 9.42
C TRP A 181 15.85 26.83 10.46
N ASP A 182 15.27 27.94 10.00
CA ASP A 182 14.45 28.83 10.82
C ASP A 182 13.00 28.31 10.84
N LEU A 183 12.60 27.75 11.98
CA LEU A 183 11.29 27.14 12.17
C LEU A 183 10.19 28.13 12.54
N SER A 184 10.54 29.38 12.88
CA SER A 184 9.60 30.37 13.39
C SER A 184 9.88 31.74 12.82
N ILE A 185 9.44 31.94 11.58
CA ILE A 185 9.47 33.28 10.98
C ILE A 185 8.30 34.07 11.55
N SER A 186 8.60 35.06 12.38
CA SER A 186 7.60 36.06 12.76
C SER A 186 7.21 36.85 11.52
N SER A 187 5.98 36.65 11.04
CA SER A 187 5.39 37.39 9.93
C SER A 187 4.16 38.17 10.38
N THR A 188 3.98 39.37 9.83
CA THR A 188 2.82 40.23 10.08
C THR A 188 1.90 40.29 8.87
N GLY A 189 0.74 40.94 9.00
CA GLY A 189 -0.22 41.11 7.90
C GLY A 189 -1.30 40.03 7.83
N GLU A 190 -1.82 39.80 6.63
CA GLU A 190 -2.98 38.93 6.40
C GLU A 190 -2.63 37.45 6.60
N LYS A 191 -3.43 36.73 7.39
CA LYS A 191 -3.18 35.31 7.68
C LYS A 191 -3.57 34.43 6.50
N THR A 192 -2.60 33.76 5.92
CA THR A 192 -2.81 32.73 4.89
C THR A 192 -3.53 31.50 5.45
N SER A 193 -4.46 30.96 4.66
CA SER A 193 -5.14 29.70 4.98
C SER A 193 -4.17 28.50 5.00
N GLN A 194 -4.49 27.47 5.77
CA GLN A 194 -3.76 26.19 5.73
C GLN A 194 -4.11 25.45 4.45
N ILE A 195 -3.14 25.25 3.55
CA ILE A 195 -3.39 24.78 2.18
C ILE A 195 -2.29 23.84 1.68
N ALA A 196 -2.64 22.95 0.75
CA ALA A 196 -1.71 22.09 0.02
C ALA A 196 -1.95 22.17 -1.49
N GLY A 197 -0.92 21.87 -2.28
CA GLY A 197 -1.01 21.89 -3.75
C GLY A 197 -1.24 23.30 -4.30
N HIS A 198 -0.66 24.31 -3.67
CA HIS A 198 -0.64 25.69 -4.16
C HIS A 198 0.59 25.91 -5.07
N SER A 199 0.70 27.09 -5.65
CA SER A 199 1.92 27.59 -6.29
C SER A 199 2.65 28.57 -5.39
N PHE A 200 3.98 28.61 -5.46
CA PHE A 200 4.83 29.51 -4.70
C PHE A 200 6.01 29.95 -5.58
N ASN A 201 6.10 31.24 -5.91
CA ASN A 201 7.10 31.76 -6.86
C ASN A 201 7.83 32.96 -6.25
N VAL A 202 9.13 33.06 -6.48
CA VAL A 202 9.93 34.20 -6.05
C VAL A 202 10.04 35.22 -7.19
N VAL A 203 9.71 36.48 -6.90
CA VAL A 203 9.83 37.60 -7.84
C VAL A 203 10.46 38.78 -7.12
N GLY A 204 11.72 39.09 -7.47
CA GLY A 204 12.54 40.03 -6.71
C GLY A 204 12.62 39.62 -5.24
N ASN A 205 12.33 40.55 -4.31
CA ASN A 205 12.33 40.27 -2.87
C ASN A 205 10.98 39.78 -2.33
N LYS A 206 10.04 39.40 -3.20
CA LYS A 206 8.68 38.99 -2.81
C LYS A 206 8.38 37.56 -3.26
N MET A 207 7.55 36.89 -2.47
CA MET A 207 7.06 35.55 -2.78
C MET A 207 5.57 35.60 -3.05
N PHE A 208 5.15 35.04 -4.18
CA PHE A 208 3.77 35.02 -4.61
C PHE A 208 3.19 33.63 -4.43
N LEU A 209 2.12 33.56 -3.64
CA LEU A 209 1.39 32.35 -3.35
C LEU A 209 0.00 32.40 -3.97
N PHE A 210 -0.41 31.34 -4.65
CA PHE A 210 -1.74 31.25 -5.24
C PHE A 210 -2.32 29.83 -5.22
N GLY A 211 -3.63 29.75 -5.08
CA GLY A 211 -4.38 28.50 -5.18
C GLY A 211 -4.17 27.58 -3.98
N GLY A 212 -4.27 26.28 -4.22
CA GLY A 212 -4.22 25.24 -3.21
C GLY A 212 -5.57 25.01 -2.53
N ARG A 213 -5.67 23.87 -1.83
CA ARG A 213 -6.90 23.45 -1.16
C ARG A 213 -6.67 23.12 0.31
N ASN A 214 -7.75 23.23 1.07
CA ASN A 214 -7.87 22.66 2.41
C ASN A 214 -9.00 21.62 2.44
N ALA A 215 -9.41 21.17 3.63
CA ALA A 215 -10.49 20.19 3.76
C ALA A 215 -11.86 20.66 3.23
N ILE A 216 -12.04 21.95 2.98
CA ILE A 216 -13.34 22.61 2.72
C ILE A 216 -13.37 23.22 1.32
N GLN A 217 -12.32 23.96 0.92
CA GLN A 217 -12.31 24.75 -0.29
C GLN A 217 -10.95 24.90 -0.97
N THR A 218 -11.00 25.23 -2.27
CA THR A 218 -9.84 25.68 -3.05
C THR A 218 -9.75 27.21 -3.00
N SER A 219 -8.55 27.74 -2.79
CA SER A 219 -8.30 29.18 -2.69
C SER A 219 -8.32 29.86 -4.06
N SER A 220 -8.84 31.09 -4.11
CA SER A 220 -8.72 32.01 -5.24
C SER A 220 -7.91 33.27 -4.89
N GLU A 221 -7.31 33.32 -3.70
CA GLU A 221 -6.57 34.48 -3.22
C GLU A 221 -5.11 34.38 -3.63
N LEU A 222 -4.61 35.44 -4.28
CA LEU A 222 -3.21 35.68 -4.57
C LEU A 222 -2.60 36.47 -3.42
N TYR A 223 -1.63 35.86 -2.74
CA TYR A 223 -0.87 36.46 -1.66
C TYR A 223 0.51 36.85 -2.15
N SER A 224 1.05 37.91 -1.55
CA SER A 224 2.46 38.28 -1.63
C SER A 224 3.06 38.33 -0.23
N PHE A 225 4.25 37.78 -0.06
CA PHE A 225 5.06 37.90 1.15
C PHE A 225 6.31 38.71 0.83
N ASP A 226 6.50 39.82 1.53
CA ASP A 226 7.71 40.63 1.40
C ASP A 226 8.78 40.12 2.37
N THR A 227 9.92 39.69 1.85
CA THR A 227 10.98 39.08 2.67
C THR A 227 11.72 40.10 3.54
N ALA A 228 11.74 41.38 3.16
CA ALA A 228 12.41 42.43 3.92
C ALA A 228 11.54 42.87 5.11
N THR A 229 10.24 43.05 4.89
CA THR A 229 9.31 43.48 5.96
C THR A 229 8.69 42.31 6.73
N LYS A 230 8.81 41.08 6.20
CA LYS A 230 8.13 39.86 6.70
C LYS A 230 6.61 40.00 6.75
N GLU A 231 6.03 40.73 5.79
CA GLU A 231 4.61 41.04 5.76
C GLU A 231 3.87 40.27 4.65
N TRP A 232 2.76 39.62 5.01
CA TRP A 232 1.81 39.02 4.08
C TRP A 232 0.74 40.02 3.64
N LYS A 233 0.49 40.10 2.34
CA LYS A 233 -0.57 40.92 1.73
C LYS A 233 -1.38 40.13 0.73
N ILE A 234 -2.69 40.27 0.78
CA ILE A 234 -3.57 39.83 -0.31
C ILE A 234 -3.41 40.83 -1.45
N VAL A 235 -2.91 40.35 -2.59
CA VAL A 235 -2.76 41.15 -3.81
C VAL A 235 -4.12 41.30 -4.48
N ARG A 236 -4.83 40.17 -4.69
CA ARG A 236 -6.20 40.14 -5.22
C ARG A 236 -6.84 38.76 -5.09
N LYS A 237 -8.11 38.67 -5.48
CA LYS A 237 -8.79 37.41 -5.81
C LYS A 237 -8.78 37.19 -7.32
N LEU A 238 -8.29 36.03 -7.75
CA LEU A 238 -8.34 35.56 -9.14
C LEU A 238 -9.68 34.89 -9.42
N LYS A 239 -10.07 34.82 -10.70
CA LYS A 239 -11.39 34.30 -11.10
C LYS A 239 -11.49 32.78 -10.94
N THR A 240 -10.39 32.08 -11.21
CA THR A 240 -10.37 30.62 -11.31
C THR A 240 -9.63 30.02 -10.12
N PRO A 241 -10.33 29.54 -9.06
CA PRO A 241 -9.68 28.81 -7.99
C PRO A 241 -9.10 27.50 -8.54
N ARG A 242 -7.86 27.19 -8.16
CA ARG A 242 -7.17 25.96 -8.60
C ARG A 242 -6.24 25.40 -7.53
N CYS A 243 -6.06 24.09 -7.54
CA CYS A 243 -5.05 23.38 -6.76
C CYS A 243 -4.37 22.31 -7.62
N TYR A 244 -3.18 21.87 -7.21
CA TYR A 244 -2.33 20.92 -7.94
C TYR A 244 -2.03 21.37 -9.38
N HIS A 245 -1.99 22.68 -9.59
CA HIS A 245 -1.58 23.34 -10.82
C HIS A 245 -0.07 23.59 -10.83
N THR A 246 0.45 23.98 -11.98
CA THR A 246 1.83 24.49 -12.11
C THR A 246 1.83 26.00 -12.23
N SER A 247 2.95 26.59 -11.83
CA SER A 247 3.22 28.02 -11.97
C SER A 247 4.65 28.23 -12.42
N THR A 248 4.84 29.05 -13.45
CA THR A 248 6.18 29.33 -13.99
C THR A 248 6.33 30.84 -14.15
N LEU A 249 7.44 31.39 -13.67
CA LEU A 249 7.80 32.78 -13.91
C LEU A 249 8.28 32.94 -15.37
N LEU A 250 7.66 33.86 -16.10
CA LEU A 250 8.06 34.15 -17.48
C LEU A 250 9.36 34.97 -17.53
N GLU A 251 9.98 35.00 -18.71
CA GLU A 251 11.24 35.70 -18.98
C GLU A 251 11.21 37.21 -18.66
N ASP A 252 10.02 37.82 -18.68
CA ASP A 252 9.85 39.23 -18.30
C ASP A 252 10.09 39.52 -16.81
N GLY A 253 10.28 38.47 -16.00
CA GLY A 253 10.60 38.52 -14.58
C GLY A 253 9.47 39.05 -13.71
N LYS A 254 8.25 39.18 -14.23
CA LYS A 254 7.11 39.76 -13.50
C LYS A 254 5.78 39.07 -13.75
N THR A 255 5.67 38.24 -14.78
CA THR A 255 4.42 37.56 -15.13
C THR A 255 4.50 36.09 -14.73
N LEU A 256 3.54 35.62 -13.94
CA LEU A 256 3.36 34.21 -13.61
C LEU A 256 2.40 33.58 -14.61
N PHE A 257 2.83 32.46 -15.20
CA PHE A 257 2.00 31.58 -16.00
C PHE A 257 1.42 30.49 -15.12
N LEU A 258 0.10 30.46 -14.95
CA LEU A 258 -0.61 29.43 -14.19
C LEU A 258 -1.36 28.49 -15.14
N PHE A 259 -1.11 27.19 -15.03
CA PHE A 259 -1.74 26.21 -15.92
C PHE A 259 -2.28 24.97 -15.19
N GLY A 260 -3.43 24.51 -15.67
CA GLY A 260 -4.12 23.32 -15.21
C GLY A 260 -4.55 23.34 -13.74
N GLY A 261 -4.56 22.15 -13.13
CA GLY A 261 -5.03 21.91 -11.77
C GLY A 261 -6.49 21.46 -11.70
N SER A 262 -7.06 21.51 -10.50
CA SER A 262 -8.46 21.15 -10.25
C SER A 262 -9.19 22.23 -9.44
N SER A 263 -10.48 22.37 -9.74
CA SER A 263 -11.43 23.29 -9.12
C SER A 263 -12.31 22.56 -8.08
N ASN A 264 -12.81 23.30 -7.08
CA ASN A 264 -13.60 22.74 -5.98
C ASN A 264 -15.08 22.46 -6.32
N LYS A 265 -15.55 22.74 -7.55
CA LYS A 265 -16.94 22.48 -7.96
C LYS A 265 -17.09 21.03 -8.44
N GLY A 266 -17.16 20.11 -7.48
CA GLY A 266 -17.34 18.68 -7.75
C GLY A 266 -16.01 17.94 -7.85
N ARG A 267 -15.97 16.69 -7.40
CA ARG A 267 -14.72 15.92 -7.19
C ARG A 267 -13.89 15.64 -8.46
N ASN A 268 -14.31 16.14 -9.63
CA ASN A 268 -13.77 15.79 -10.96
C ASN A 268 -13.66 17.00 -11.92
N GLU A 269 -13.62 18.26 -11.45
CA GLU A 269 -13.39 19.40 -12.36
C GLU A 269 -11.88 19.65 -12.52
N PHE A 270 -11.34 19.26 -13.68
CA PHE A 270 -9.95 19.49 -14.08
C PHE A 270 -9.89 20.68 -15.01
N LEU A 271 -8.77 21.40 -14.97
CA LEU A 271 -8.58 22.63 -15.74
C LEU A 271 -7.48 22.42 -16.80
N ASN A 272 -7.62 23.09 -17.93
CA ASN A 272 -6.57 23.36 -18.92
C ASN A 272 -6.52 24.85 -19.29
N SER A 273 -7.11 25.72 -18.46
CA SER A 273 -7.07 27.16 -18.66
C SER A 273 -5.75 27.74 -18.19
N ILE A 274 -5.26 28.72 -18.96
CA ILE A 274 -4.09 29.53 -18.61
C ILE A 274 -4.58 30.82 -17.93
N GLU A 275 -3.97 31.17 -16.80
CA GLU A 275 -4.13 32.49 -16.20
C GLU A 275 -2.74 33.13 -16.05
N LEU A 276 -2.52 34.22 -16.78
CA LEU A 276 -1.33 35.05 -16.66
C LEU A 276 -1.56 36.08 -15.56
N VAL A 277 -0.61 36.21 -14.63
CA VAL A 277 -0.71 37.11 -13.49
C VAL A 277 0.52 38.02 -13.43
N ASN A 278 0.32 39.32 -13.59
CA ASN A 278 1.36 40.31 -13.41
C ASN A 278 1.54 40.60 -11.92
N THR A 279 2.73 40.32 -11.39
CA THR A 279 3.05 40.43 -9.96
C THR A 279 3.30 41.85 -9.48
N VAL A 280 3.48 42.82 -10.38
CA VAL A 280 3.73 44.22 -10.05
C VAL A 280 2.44 44.97 -9.74
N ASN A 281 1.43 44.82 -10.60
CA ASN A 281 0.14 45.51 -10.47
C ASN A 281 -1.02 44.57 -10.07
N GLY A 282 -0.78 43.26 -10.05
CA GLY A 282 -1.78 42.24 -9.75
C GLY A 282 -2.71 41.92 -10.92
N ASP A 283 -2.57 42.53 -12.10
CA ASP A 283 -3.47 42.28 -13.22
C ASP A 283 -3.41 40.81 -13.66
N SER A 284 -4.57 40.22 -13.94
CA SER A 284 -4.65 38.87 -14.49
C SER A 284 -5.40 38.82 -15.81
N LYS A 285 -4.91 37.95 -16.71
CA LYS A 285 -5.48 37.68 -18.03
C LYS A 285 -5.68 36.19 -18.18
N ILE A 286 -6.91 35.78 -18.48
CA ILE A 286 -7.22 34.39 -18.83
C ILE A 286 -6.99 34.23 -20.33
N ILE A 287 -6.30 33.15 -20.71
CA ILE A 287 -6.19 32.70 -22.08
C ILE A 287 -6.99 31.40 -22.18
N GLU A 288 -8.03 31.43 -23.00
CA GLU A 288 -8.87 30.25 -23.24
C GLU A 288 -8.06 29.22 -24.04
N PRO A 289 -8.26 27.91 -23.77
CA PRO A 289 -7.50 26.86 -24.42
C PRO A 289 -7.77 26.83 -25.94
N SER A 290 -6.71 26.91 -26.73
CA SER A 290 -6.74 26.68 -28.18
C SER A 290 -7.04 25.21 -28.49
N SER A 291 -7.39 24.87 -29.74
CA SER A 291 -7.63 23.48 -30.17
C SER A 291 -6.46 22.53 -29.92
N ASN A 292 -5.22 23.04 -29.87
CA ASN A 292 -4.00 22.26 -29.66
C ASN A 292 -3.56 22.22 -28.18
N ALA A 293 -4.38 22.74 -27.26
CA ALA A 293 -4.04 22.75 -25.84
C ALA A 293 -4.07 21.34 -25.23
N PRO A 294 -3.27 21.07 -24.18
CA PRO A 294 -3.34 19.82 -23.46
C PRO A 294 -4.73 19.58 -22.87
N SER A 295 -5.12 18.32 -22.75
CA SER A 295 -6.32 17.92 -22.01
C SER A 295 -6.28 18.42 -20.55
N PRO A 296 -7.44 18.74 -19.94
CA PRO A 296 -7.53 19.13 -18.53
C PRO A 296 -6.79 18.17 -17.59
N ARG A 297 -5.92 18.70 -16.73
CA ARG A 297 -5.00 17.85 -15.94
C ARG A 297 -4.52 18.53 -14.66
N MET A 298 -4.26 17.73 -13.63
CA MET A 298 -3.60 18.15 -12.40
C MET A 298 -2.30 17.36 -12.14
N ASN A 299 -1.44 17.86 -11.25
CA ASN A 299 -0.17 17.23 -10.86
C ASN A 299 0.74 16.88 -12.05
N HIS A 300 0.75 17.72 -13.08
CA HIS A 300 1.70 17.67 -14.20
C HIS A 300 2.96 18.47 -13.86
N GLY A 301 4.05 18.23 -14.58
CA GLY A 301 5.26 19.06 -14.53
C GLY A 301 5.19 20.20 -15.54
N ALA A 302 5.76 21.36 -15.21
CA ALA A 302 5.94 22.45 -16.17
C ALA A 302 7.20 23.27 -15.89
N THR A 303 7.99 23.56 -16.92
CA THR A 303 9.19 24.41 -16.82
C THR A 303 9.38 25.27 -18.07
N LEU A 304 10.09 26.39 -17.92
CA LEU A 304 10.48 27.30 -19.01
C LEU A 304 11.85 26.89 -19.57
N VAL A 305 11.94 26.75 -20.89
CA VAL A 305 13.20 26.60 -21.62
C VAL A 305 13.17 27.53 -22.82
N GLY A 306 14.10 28.48 -22.85
CA GLY A 306 14.06 29.60 -23.80
C GLY A 306 12.74 30.38 -23.69
N ASP A 307 11.99 30.49 -24.79
CA ASP A 307 10.70 31.17 -24.86
C ASP A 307 9.48 30.23 -24.80
N LYS A 308 9.70 28.95 -24.44
CA LYS A 308 8.65 27.94 -24.40
C LYS A 308 8.49 27.32 -23.03
N ILE A 309 7.24 27.17 -22.61
CA ILE A 309 6.88 26.37 -21.43
C ILE A 309 6.59 24.96 -21.88
N PHE A 310 7.35 24.00 -21.38
CA PHE A 310 7.09 22.58 -21.59
C PHE A 310 6.21 22.04 -20.47
N VAL A 311 5.21 21.24 -20.84
CA VAL A 311 4.29 20.58 -19.91
C VAL A 311 4.26 19.09 -20.18
N TRP A 312 4.44 18.29 -19.13
CA TRP A 312 4.49 16.83 -19.21
C TRP A 312 3.61 16.14 -18.16
N GLY A 313 2.95 15.07 -18.59
CA GLY A 313 2.24 14.14 -17.73
C GLY A 313 1.07 14.74 -16.95
N GLY A 314 0.82 14.22 -15.75
CA GLY A 314 -0.34 14.56 -14.92
C GLY A 314 -1.49 13.57 -15.09
N LYS A 315 -2.66 13.91 -14.54
CA LYS A 315 -3.86 13.06 -14.63
C LYS A 315 -5.17 13.83 -14.62
N ASP A 316 -6.22 13.16 -15.08
CA ASP A 316 -7.62 13.51 -14.87
C ASP A 316 -8.34 12.44 -14.00
N ALA A 317 -9.67 12.30 -14.10
CA ALA A 317 -10.43 11.29 -13.36
C ALA A 317 -10.26 9.86 -13.91
N GLU A 318 -9.97 9.73 -15.20
CA GLU A 318 -9.98 8.47 -15.96
C GLU A 318 -8.58 8.11 -16.50
N ASN A 319 -7.77 9.12 -16.81
CA ASN A 319 -6.53 9.02 -17.56
C ASN A 319 -5.33 9.53 -16.76
N HIS A 320 -4.19 8.92 -17.07
CA HIS A 320 -2.87 9.43 -16.71
C HIS A 320 -2.13 9.71 -18.00
N PHE A 321 -1.38 10.80 -18.04
CA PHE A 321 -0.77 11.29 -19.28
C PHE A 321 0.75 11.04 -19.31
N ASN A 322 1.28 10.82 -20.52
CA ASN A 322 2.71 10.79 -20.87
C ASN A 322 2.96 11.53 -22.19
N ASP A 323 2.21 12.60 -22.43
CA ASP A 323 2.32 13.48 -23.59
C ASP A 323 3.15 14.73 -23.24
N LEU A 324 3.90 15.25 -24.22
CA LEU A 324 4.65 16.50 -24.10
C LEU A 324 3.95 17.59 -24.91
N PHE A 325 3.74 18.73 -24.28
CA PHE A 325 3.28 19.95 -24.95
C PHE A 325 4.24 21.09 -24.70
N SER A 326 4.34 21.99 -25.68
CA SER A 326 5.02 23.26 -25.54
C SER A 326 4.05 24.42 -25.73
N PHE A 327 4.14 25.43 -24.89
CA PHE A 327 3.45 26.70 -25.04
C PHE A 327 4.45 27.81 -25.37
N ASP A 328 4.30 28.42 -26.53
CA ASP A 328 5.13 29.55 -26.96
C ASP A 328 4.63 30.83 -26.28
N THR A 329 5.49 31.44 -25.46
CA THR A 329 5.13 32.60 -24.64
C THR A 329 4.98 33.90 -25.44
N LYS A 330 5.53 33.97 -26.65
CA LYS A 330 5.45 35.15 -27.54
C LYS A 330 4.18 35.12 -28.37
N THR A 331 3.84 33.96 -28.93
CA THR A 331 2.66 33.78 -29.80
C THR A 331 1.40 33.40 -29.02
N ASN A 332 1.53 32.92 -27.78
CA ASN A 332 0.47 32.35 -26.96
C ASN A 332 -0.20 31.13 -27.62
N GLN A 333 0.60 30.25 -28.23
CA GLN A 333 0.10 29.07 -28.93
C GLN A 333 0.64 27.77 -28.33
N TRP A 334 -0.22 26.77 -28.27
CA TRP A 334 0.14 25.41 -27.92
C TRP A 334 0.57 24.60 -29.14
N ALA A 335 1.58 23.74 -28.94
CA ALA A 335 1.95 22.69 -29.86
C ALA A 335 2.14 21.37 -29.09
N SER A 336 1.61 20.28 -29.64
CA SER A 336 1.97 18.93 -29.22
C SER A 336 3.37 18.61 -29.76
N VAL A 337 4.23 18.03 -28.92
CA VAL A 337 5.63 17.77 -29.24
C VAL A 337 5.84 16.26 -29.28
N SER A 338 6.18 15.75 -30.46
CA SER A 338 6.60 14.35 -30.60
C SER A 338 8.02 14.18 -30.07
N CYS A 339 8.23 13.12 -29.29
CA CYS A 339 9.53 12.79 -28.69
C CYS A 339 10.00 11.41 -29.14
N THR A 340 11.30 11.16 -29.07
CA THR A 340 11.94 9.86 -29.33
C THR A 340 12.72 9.37 -28.11
N GLY A 341 13.28 8.15 -28.15
CA GLY A 341 14.11 7.59 -27.08
C GLY A 341 13.32 6.89 -25.97
N CYS A 342 13.84 6.93 -24.74
CA CYS A 342 13.29 6.28 -23.55
C CYS A 342 12.12 7.07 -22.95
N ILE A 343 11.00 7.14 -23.68
CA ILE A 343 9.85 7.94 -23.29
C ILE A 343 9.30 7.48 -21.93
N PRO A 344 9.18 8.37 -20.93
CA PRO A 344 8.69 7.99 -19.62
C PRO A 344 7.23 7.50 -19.64
N SER A 345 6.93 6.55 -18.76
CA SER A 345 5.56 6.07 -18.57
C SER A 345 4.63 7.13 -17.95
N ALA A 346 3.32 6.98 -18.17
CA ALA A 346 2.31 7.90 -17.67
C ALA A 346 2.33 8.04 -16.14
N ARG A 347 2.40 9.29 -15.67
CA ARG A 347 2.65 9.59 -14.25
C ARG A 347 2.20 10.98 -13.85
N PHE A 348 2.07 11.19 -12.55
CA PHE A 348 1.69 12.47 -11.95
C PHE A 348 2.48 12.75 -10.66
N GLY A 349 2.61 14.01 -10.29
CA GLY A 349 3.28 14.44 -9.05
C GLY A 349 4.79 14.24 -9.07
N HIS A 350 5.40 14.26 -10.26
CA HIS A 350 6.84 14.28 -10.46
C HIS A 350 7.39 15.72 -10.40
N SER A 351 8.69 15.84 -10.16
CA SER A 351 9.45 17.09 -10.39
C SER A 351 9.80 17.23 -11.87
N PHE A 352 9.98 18.47 -12.34
CA PHE A 352 10.17 18.77 -13.76
C PHE A 352 10.91 20.10 -13.93
N ASP A 353 12.23 20.05 -13.95
CA ASP A 353 13.11 21.24 -13.89
C ASP A 353 14.09 21.25 -15.06
N SER A 354 14.46 22.45 -15.51
CA SER A 354 15.40 22.63 -16.62
C SER A 354 16.77 23.11 -16.16
N ILE A 355 17.83 22.54 -16.74
CA ILE A 355 19.20 23.05 -16.69
C ILE A 355 19.66 23.24 -18.13
N GLY A 356 19.85 24.50 -18.53
CA GLY A 356 20.14 24.82 -19.93
C GLY A 356 19.05 24.33 -20.88
N GLU A 357 19.44 23.57 -21.90
CA GLU A 357 18.55 22.97 -22.92
C GLU A 357 18.17 21.51 -22.56
N SER A 358 18.23 21.16 -21.29
CA SER A 358 17.82 19.83 -20.80
C SER A 358 16.79 19.96 -19.71
N ILE A 359 15.77 19.11 -19.77
CA ILE A 359 14.74 18.98 -18.75
C ILE A 359 14.94 17.67 -18.01
N PHE A 360 14.97 17.72 -16.69
CA PHE A 360 15.09 16.57 -15.81
C PHE A 360 13.76 16.31 -15.12
N MET A 361 13.31 15.06 -15.17
CA MET A 361 12.10 14.60 -14.51
C MET A 361 12.45 13.52 -13.50
N PHE A 362 12.14 13.79 -12.23
CA PHE A 362 12.42 12.85 -11.14
C PHE A 362 11.14 12.45 -10.39
N GLY A 363 10.99 11.14 -10.21
CA GLY A 363 9.95 10.52 -9.39
C GLY A 363 8.53 10.62 -9.95
N GLY A 364 7.59 10.92 -9.05
CA GLY A 364 6.14 10.87 -9.29
C GLY A 364 5.53 9.48 -9.08
N ALA A 365 4.22 9.36 -9.30
CA ALA A 365 3.49 8.11 -9.16
C ALA A 365 2.95 7.61 -10.50
N ASP A 366 3.07 6.31 -10.72
CA ASP A 366 2.55 5.61 -11.91
C ASP A 366 1.02 5.50 -11.90
N VAL A 367 0.46 4.87 -12.95
CA VAL A 367 -0.98 4.62 -13.09
C VAL A 367 -1.60 3.79 -11.96
N LYS A 368 -0.79 2.99 -11.23
CA LYS A 368 -1.20 2.19 -10.06
C LYS A 368 -1.04 2.97 -8.76
N ARG A 369 -0.72 4.27 -8.83
CA ARG A 369 -0.36 5.15 -7.70
C ARG A 369 0.85 4.65 -6.92
N LYS A 370 1.69 3.82 -7.54
CA LYS A 370 2.95 3.43 -6.94
C LYS A 370 3.94 4.56 -7.18
N PRO A 371 4.55 5.10 -6.12
CA PRO A 371 5.59 6.09 -6.25
C PRO A 371 6.80 5.46 -6.96
N THR A 372 7.50 6.26 -7.75
CA THR A 372 8.64 5.87 -8.59
C THR A 372 9.88 6.65 -8.17
N ASN A 373 11.05 6.05 -8.30
CA ASN A 373 12.37 6.64 -8.07
C ASN A 373 13.17 6.70 -9.38
N THR A 374 12.51 6.89 -10.51
CA THR A 374 13.17 6.98 -11.83
C THR A 374 13.56 8.41 -12.16
N LEU A 375 14.70 8.59 -12.83
CA LEU A 375 15.20 9.87 -13.31
C LEU A 375 15.31 9.83 -14.84
N TYR A 376 14.69 10.80 -15.50
CA TYR A 376 14.73 10.95 -16.95
C TYR A 376 15.29 12.30 -17.35
N LYS A 377 16.01 12.34 -18.46
CA LYS A 377 16.51 13.56 -19.10
C LYS A 377 15.86 13.70 -20.47
N LEU A 378 15.36 14.90 -20.79
CA LEU A 378 14.87 15.29 -22.11
C LEU A 378 15.77 16.38 -22.67
N ASP A 379 16.38 16.13 -23.82
CA ASP A 379 17.07 17.16 -24.60
C ASP A 379 16.04 17.95 -25.42
N THR A 380 15.91 19.26 -25.16
CA THR A 380 14.91 20.12 -25.83
C THR A 380 15.31 20.54 -27.24
N THR A 381 16.55 20.27 -27.67
CA THR A 381 17.00 20.52 -29.05
C THR A 381 16.68 19.35 -29.96
N THR A 382 16.85 18.13 -29.47
CA THR A 382 16.59 16.88 -30.23
C THR A 382 15.24 16.24 -29.93
N MET A 383 14.55 16.68 -28.87
CA MET A 383 13.32 16.08 -28.34
C MET A 383 13.47 14.59 -28.03
N THR A 384 14.64 14.19 -27.53
CA THR A 384 14.95 12.80 -27.19
C THR A 384 15.03 12.61 -25.68
N TRP A 385 14.30 11.59 -25.20
CA TRP A 385 14.33 11.14 -23.82
C TRP A 385 15.44 10.10 -23.60
N GLU A 386 16.11 10.22 -22.46
CA GLU A 386 17.12 9.29 -21.95
C GLU A 386 16.72 8.85 -20.54
N ASP A 387 16.78 7.55 -20.27
CA ASP A 387 16.67 7.02 -18.91
C ASP A 387 18.04 7.08 -18.25
N VAL A 388 18.19 7.96 -17.26
CA VAL A 388 19.43 8.18 -16.51
C VAL A 388 19.27 7.71 -15.07
N SER A 389 18.42 6.70 -14.84
CA SER A 389 18.21 6.08 -13.54
C SER A 389 19.42 5.22 -13.13
N PHE A 390 19.68 5.14 -11.82
CA PHE A 390 20.80 4.39 -11.22
C PHE A 390 20.29 3.23 -10.34
N ASP A 391 21.13 2.25 -10.02
CA ASP A 391 20.69 1.10 -9.22
C ASP A 391 20.41 1.46 -7.75
N GLN A 392 21.09 2.48 -7.23
CA GLN A 392 20.87 3.05 -5.91
C GLN A 392 20.24 4.45 -6.00
N VAL A 393 19.09 4.57 -6.67
CA VAL A 393 18.37 5.85 -6.64
C VAL A 393 17.84 6.11 -5.22
N PRO A 394 18.07 7.31 -4.66
CA PRO A 394 17.50 7.68 -3.38
C PRO A 394 15.98 7.41 -3.35
N PRO A 395 15.45 6.92 -2.22
CA PRO A 395 14.03 6.64 -2.07
C PRO A 395 13.20 7.87 -2.43
N LEU A 396 12.12 7.65 -3.18
CA LEU A 396 10.96 8.52 -3.45
C LEU A 396 11.01 9.93 -2.84
N SER A 397 11.94 10.77 -3.28
CA SER A 397 12.06 12.16 -2.82
C SER A 397 11.59 13.10 -3.92
N GLY A 398 11.34 14.37 -3.58
CA GLY A 398 10.95 15.40 -4.55
C GLY A 398 9.44 15.55 -4.75
N GLN A 399 8.77 16.14 -3.75
CA GLN A 399 7.43 16.69 -3.97
C GLN A 399 7.45 18.10 -4.53
N ASP A 400 8.61 18.74 -4.38
CA ASP A 400 8.97 19.98 -5.02
C ASP A 400 10.48 20.00 -5.23
N SER A 401 10.93 20.88 -6.11
CA SER A 401 12.33 20.98 -6.52
C SER A 401 12.67 22.41 -6.95
N PHE A 402 13.97 22.71 -6.99
CA PHE A 402 14.47 23.95 -7.58
C PHE A 402 15.89 23.76 -8.12
N VAL A 403 16.29 24.65 -9.03
CA VAL A 403 17.63 24.66 -9.60
C VAL A 403 18.48 25.74 -8.93
N LYS A 404 19.71 25.39 -8.54
CA LYS A 404 20.71 26.32 -8.01
C LYS A 404 22.11 25.86 -8.44
N ASP A 405 22.91 26.80 -8.95
CA ASP A 405 24.30 26.56 -9.36
C ASP A 405 24.49 25.37 -10.34
N GLY A 406 23.49 25.14 -11.23
CA GLY A 406 23.50 24.03 -12.19
C GLY A 406 23.19 22.66 -11.60
N LYS A 407 22.70 22.61 -10.35
CA LYS A 407 22.25 21.39 -9.66
C LYS A 407 20.76 21.47 -9.36
N ILE A 408 20.11 20.31 -9.26
CA ILE A 408 18.71 20.21 -8.88
C ILE A 408 18.62 19.77 -7.43
N TYR A 409 17.89 20.53 -6.64
CA TYR A 409 17.64 20.26 -5.24
C TYR A 409 16.20 19.77 -5.10
N TYR A 410 16.03 18.56 -4.58
CA TYR A 410 14.75 17.93 -4.33
C TYR A 410 14.43 17.94 -2.84
N LEU A 411 13.18 18.25 -2.50
CA LEU A 411 12.68 18.16 -1.13
C LEU A 411 11.36 17.36 -1.13
N GLY A 412 11.28 16.28 -0.35
CA GLY A 412 10.03 15.53 -0.27
C GLY A 412 10.02 14.22 0.51
N TRP A 413 8.83 13.91 1.06
CA TRP A 413 8.32 12.63 1.62
C TRP A 413 9.09 11.89 2.71
N ASP A 414 10.35 12.22 3.00
CA ASP A 414 11.05 11.68 4.15
C ASP A 414 10.61 12.35 5.47
N ASP A 415 11.04 11.77 6.59
CA ASP A 415 10.75 12.30 7.94
C ASP A 415 11.70 13.45 8.34
N GLN A 416 12.57 13.93 7.42
CA GLN A 416 13.70 14.79 7.75
C GLN A 416 13.73 16.13 7.00
N LEU A 417 12.92 16.33 5.94
CA LEU A 417 12.98 17.54 5.10
C LEU A 417 14.42 17.89 4.72
N GLN A 418 15.19 16.86 4.35
CA GLN A 418 16.54 17.01 3.87
C GLN A 418 16.52 17.21 2.35
N PHE A 419 17.42 18.06 1.87
CA PHE A 419 17.58 18.24 0.43
C PHE A 419 18.43 17.12 -0.14
N LEU A 420 17.90 16.48 -1.17
CA LEU A 420 18.66 15.64 -2.08
C LEU A 420 19.17 16.52 -3.23
N VAL A 421 20.43 16.38 -3.59
CA VAL A 421 21.09 17.15 -4.63
C VAL A 421 21.46 16.24 -5.78
N PHE A 422 21.06 16.62 -6.98
CA PHE A 422 21.48 16.01 -8.24
C PHE A 422 22.42 16.94 -8.99
N ASP A 423 23.58 16.42 -9.40
CA ASP A 423 24.55 17.11 -10.24
C ASP A 423 24.67 16.42 -11.59
N GLU A 424 24.23 17.09 -12.66
CA GLU A 424 24.33 16.55 -14.02
C GLU A 424 25.77 16.21 -14.42
N LYS A 425 26.77 16.93 -13.89
CA LYS A 425 28.19 16.70 -14.23
C LYS A 425 28.71 15.36 -13.71
N ALA A 426 28.07 14.78 -12.70
CA ALA A 426 28.43 13.47 -12.16
C ALA A 426 28.07 12.32 -13.11
N LEU A 427 27.24 12.57 -14.15
CA LEU A 427 26.94 11.59 -15.19
C LEU A 427 28.18 11.19 -16.03
N GLY A 428 29.32 11.89 -15.89
CA GLY A 428 30.50 11.73 -16.74
C GLY A 428 31.81 11.27 -16.08
N GLY A 429 31.80 10.79 -14.83
CA GLY A 429 33.04 10.48 -14.07
C GLY A 429 33.06 9.10 -13.43
N SER A 430 33.91 8.22 -13.94
CA SER A 430 34.42 7.06 -13.19
C SER A 430 35.45 7.57 -12.18
N CYS A 431 35.20 7.39 -10.87
CA CYS A 431 36.15 6.92 -9.84
C CYS A 431 35.83 7.48 -8.45
N ALA A 432 35.48 6.58 -7.51
CA ALA A 432 36.02 6.45 -6.14
C ALA A 432 35.00 6.38 -4.99
N GLY A 433 34.99 5.21 -4.33
CA GLY A 433 34.83 5.13 -2.87
C GLY A 433 33.55 4.46 -2.37
N ASN A 434 33.73 3.52 -1.44
CA ASN A 434 32.67 2.76 -0.76
C ASN A 434 31.42 3.58 -0.42
N ALA A 435 30.25 3.10 -0.81
CA ALA A 435 29.01 3.48 -0.14
C ALA A 435 28.12 2.26 0.08
N ALA A 436 27.73 2.10 1.34
CA ALA A 436 26.53 1.38 1.76
C ALA A 436 25.29 1.90 0.98
N PRO A 437 24.13 1.23 1.02
CA PRO A 437 22.88 1.85 0.56
C PRO A 437 22.84 3.32 1.02
N TRP A 438 22.58 4.25 0.09
CA TRP A 438 22.54 5.68 0.38
C TRP A 438 21.65 5.91 1.62
N VAL A 439 22.30 6.29 2.73
CA VAL A 439 21.70 6.69 3.99
C VAL A 439 22.28 8.07 4.28
N PRO A 440 21.48 9.10 4.54
CA PRO A 440 22.03 10.43 4.75
C PRO A 440 23.02 10.48 5.91
N GLU A 441 24.25 10.94 5.66
CA GLU A 441 25.23 11.27 6.70
C GLU A 441 24.88 12.64 7.30
N GLY A 442 23.77 12.71 8.02
CA GLY A 442 23.38 13.85 8.87
C GLY A 442 23.32 13.42 10.34
N PRO A 443 23.55 14.32 11.31
CA PRO A 443 23.46 13.97 12.71
C PRO A 443 22.02 13.58 13.04
N VAL A 444 21.78 12.30 13.30
CA VAL A 444 20.51 11.79 13.84
C VAL A 444 20.38 12.26 15.30
N GLN A 445 20.10 13.55 15.48
CA GLN A 445 19.74 14.10 16.79
C GLN A 445 18.28 13.81 17.06
N LYS A 446 18.03 12.68 17.75
CA LYS A 446 16.81 12.54 18.57
C LYS A 446 16.93 13.43 19.80
N GLU A 447 16.81 14.75 19.63
CA GLU A 447 16.69 15.66 20.77
C GLU A 447 15.26 15.62 21.34
N LYS A 448 15.13 14.97 22.50
CA LYS A 448 14.06 15.25 23.45
C LYS A 448 14.28 16.66 24.01
N THR A 449 13.53 17.65 23.54
CA THR A 449 13.47 18.94 24.23
C THR A 449 12.80 18.79 25.61
N LYS A 450 13.61 18.79 26.67
CA LYS A 450 13.22 19.26 28.00
C LYS A 450 13.83 20.65 28.22
N LEU A 451 13.01 21.59 28.68
CA LEU A 451 13.39 22.95 29.06
C LEU A 451 14.51 22.97 30.12
N PRO A 452 15.46 23.90 30.05
CA PRO A 452 16.51 24.03 31.05
C PRO A 452 16.01 24.78 32.28
N THR A 453 16.33 24.27 33.45
CA THR A 453 16.43 25.06 34.68
C THR A 453 17.87 24.98 35.13
N SER A 454 18.53 26.12 35.04
CA SER A 454 19.88 26.38 35.53
C SER A 454 19.97 26.16 37.04
N ASP A 455 21.20 25.85 37.46
CA ASP A 455 21.72 25.90 38.82
C ASP A 455 21.23 24.81 39.81
N LEU A 456 22.06 23.79 40.02
CA LEU A 456 22.80 23.59 41.29
C LEU A 456 23.52 22.22 41.32
N GLN A 457 24.84 22.30 41.21
CA GLN A 457 25.86 21.58 42.00
C GLN A 457 25.77 20.05 42.24
N LEU A 458 26.78 19.35 41.71
CA LEU A 458 27.75 18.52 42.47
C LEU A 458 27.21 17.62 43.61
N LYS A 459 27.14 16.31 43.36
CA LYS A 459 28.03 15.25 43.93
C LYS A 459 27.33 13.90 44.03
N ASN A 460 28.05 12.88 43.58
CA ASN A 460 27.81 11.47 43.86
C ASN A 460 27.69 11.20 45.37
N SER A 461 26.71 10.40 45.78
CA SER A 461 26.95 9.26 46.69
C SER A 461 25.71 8.38 46.88
N ASN A 462 25.95 7.07 46.75
CA ASN A 462 25.32 5.95 47.47
C ASN A 462 23.82 5.70 47.23
N ARG A 463 23.51 4.63 46.49
CA ARG A 463 23.35 3.23 46.94
C ARG A 463 21.99 2.97 47.60
N ASP A 464 21.36 1.94 47.05
CA ASP A 464 20.30 1.09 47.59
C ASP A 464 18.86 1.61 47.57
N ARG A 465 18.13 1.16 46.54
CA ARG A 465 16.99 0.25 46.76
C ARG A 465 16.71 -0.66 45.55
N VAL A 466 16.62 -1.93 45.89
CA VAL A 466 16.50 -3.15 45.08
C VAL A 466 15.28 -3.19 44.14
N LYS A 467 15.56 -3.56 42.88
CA LYS A 467 14.83 -4.41 41.92
C LYS A 467 13.30 -4.56 42.04
N SER A 468 12.60 -4.21 40.95
CA SER A 468 11.63 -5.12 40.33
C SER A 468 12.01 -5.26 38.85
N GLY A 469 12.59 -6.40 38.48
CA GLY A 469 12.96 -6.71 37.11
C GLY A 469 11.76 -7.17 36.32
N TYR A 470 11.61 -6.66 35.10
CA TYR A 470 11.16 -7.43 33.95
C TYR A 470 11.98 -6.98 32.73
N LYS A 471 12.57 -7.96 32.04
CA LYS A 471 13.39 -7.78 30.84
C LYS A 471 12.52 -7.18 29.74
N GLN A 472 13.06 -6.14 29.09
CA GLN A 472 12.61 -5.66 27.78
C GLN A 472 12.33 -6.85 26.86
N VAL A 473 11.14 -6.88 26.26
CA VAL A 473 10.90 -7.67 25.05
C VAL A 473 11.88 -7.15 24.01
N SER A 474 12.96 -7.89 23.79
CA SER A 474 14.03 -7.42 22.92
C SER A 474 13.57 -7.59 21.48
N LYS A 475 13.62 -6.49 20.71
CA LYS A 475 13.62 -6.42 19.24
C LYS A 475 14.33 -7.60 18.54
N LYS A 476 15.36 -8.16 19.19
CA LYS A 476 16.08 -9.37 18.79
C LYS A 476 15.21 -10.63 18.68
N ALA A 477 14.26 -10.86 19.58
CA ALA A 477 13.39 -12.04 19.58
C ALA A 477 12.32 -11.99 18.47
N VAL A 478 11.94 -10.78 18.04
CA VAL A 478 11.04 -10.56 16.90
C VAL A 478 11.81 -10.72 15.57
N MET A 479 13.04 -10.18 15.49
CA MET A 479 13.90 -10.32 14.30
C MET A 479 14.44 -11.75 14.11
N GLU A 480 14.84 -12.46 15.17
CA GLU A 480 15.25 -13.88 15.11
C GLU A 480 14.10 -14.80 14.65
N ARG A 481 12.85 -14.36 14.79
CA ARG A 481 11.66 -15.09 14.30
C ARG A 481 11.39 -14.82 12.82
N ILE A 482 11.66 -13.61 12.34
CA ILE A 482 11.56 -13.24 10.92
C ILE A 482 12.66 -13.94 10.11
N GLU A 483 13.90 -13.94 10.59
CA GLU A 483 15.02 -14.65 9.94
C GLU A 483 14.79 -16.18 9.87
N LYS A 484 14.16 -16.77 10.90
CA LYS A 484 13.78 -18.19 10.88
C LYS A 484 12.62 -18.47 9.93
N LEU A 485 11.67 -17.55 9.75
CA LEU A 485 10.55 -17.71 8.82
C LEU A 485 10.98 -17.57 7.35
N GLU A 486 11.94 -16.69 7.05
CA GLU A 486 12.47 -16.51 5.68
C GLU A 486 13.37 -17.66 5.23
N TYR A 487 14.09 -18.31 6.17
CA TYR A 487 14.93 -19.48 5.89
C TYR A 487 14.13 -20.73 5.52
N PHE A 488 12.94 -20.94 6.10
CA PHE A 488 12.10 -22.12 5.85
C PHE A 488 11.26 -22.00 4.56
N SER A 489 10.83 -20.79 4.18
CA SER A 489 10.03 -20.53 2.96
C SER A 489 10.74 -20.92 1.64
N ASN A 490 12.08 -20.96 1.63
CA ASN A 490 12.84 -21.21 0.40
C ASN A 490 13.41 -22.64 0.28
N SER A 491 13.31 -23.47 1.33
CA SER A 491 14.14 -24.68 1.44
C SER A 491 13.38 -26.01 1.60
N LEU A 492 12.07 -26.11 1.26
CA LEU A 492 11.34 -27.38 1.40
C LEU A 492 10.68 -27.95 0.14
N THR A 493 10.74 -27.28 -1.01
CA THR A 493 10.13 -27.80 -2.26
C THR A 493 11.13 -28.36 -3.26
N LEU A 494 12.43 -28.11 -3.09
CA LEU A 494 13.49 -28.64 -3.97
C LEU A 494 14.38 -29.70 -3.31
N THR A 495 14.55 -29.67 -2.00
CA THR A 495 15.65 -30.39 -1.32
C THR A 495 15.37 -31.85 -1.00
N VAL A 496 14.12 -32.29 -0.81
CA VAL A 496 13.85 -33.69 -0.42
C VAL A 496 13.96 -34.65 -1.61
N THR A 497 13.48 -34.25 -2.80
CA THR A 497 13.57 -35.07 -4.01
C THR A 497 14.99 -35.08 -4.57
N GLU A 498 15.72 -33.97 -4.48
CA GLU A 498 17.13 -33.90 -4.87
C GLU A 498 18.06 -34.63 -3.89
N LEU A 499 17.80 -34.58 -2.57
CA LEU A 499 18.56 -35.37 -1.59
C LEU A 499 18.30 -36.88 -1.71
N ILE A 500 17.07 -37.30 -1.98
CA ILE A 500 16.76 -38.71 -2.24
C ILE A 500 17.47 -39.17 -3.52
N SER A 501 17.43 -38.36 -4.59
CA SER A 501 18.12 -38.66 -5.84
C SER A 501 19.65 -38.70 -5.67
N LEU A 502 20.24 -37.84 -4.83
CA LEU A 502 21.67 -37.83 -4.51
C LEU A 502 22.11 -39.02 -3.66
N VAL A 503 21.29 -39.41 -2.67
CA VAL A 503 21.54 -40.57 -1.81
C VAL A 503 21.37 -41.88 -2.60
N GLU A 504 20.41 -41.96 -3.52
CA GLU A 504 20.27 -43.08 -4.45
C GLU A 504 21.44 -43.15 -5.44
N GLN A 505 21.98 -42.01 -5.89
CA GLN A 505 23.17 -41.94 -6.76
C GLN A 505 24.48 -42.33 -6.06
N GLU A 506 24.63 -42.00 -4.78
CA GLU A 506 25.80 -42.42 -3.98
C GLU A 506 25.73 -43.90 -3.55
N LEU A 507 24.54 -44.48 -3.40
CA LEU A 507 24.34 -45.91 -3.12
C LEU A 507 24.70 -46.82 -4.32
N GLU A 508 24.78 -46.29 -5.54
CA GLU A 508 25.25 -47.01 -6.74
C GLU A 508 26.79 -47.04 -6.87
N GLN A 509 27.52 -46.28 -6.04
CA GLN A 509 28.98 -46.27 -6.04
C GLN A 509 29.50 -47.09 -4.84
N ASP A 510 30.02 -48.29 -5.14
CA ASP A 510 30.62 -49.21 -4.17
C ASP A 510 31.79 -48.56 -3.40
N GLU A 511 31.55 -48.08 -2.17
CA GLU A 511 32.32 -48.36 -0.94
C GLU A 511 31.63 -47.75 0.32
N PRO A 512 31.64 -48.43 1.49
CA PRO A 512 30.55 -48.35 2.45
C PRO A 512 30.77 -47.34 3.59
N PHE A 513 29.71 -46.62 3.95
CA PHE A 513 29.60 -45.91 5.23
C PHE A 513 29.93 -46.89 6.37
N SER A 514 31.00 -46.60 7.11
CA SER A 514 31.49 -47.44 8.18
C SER A 514 30.41 -47.68 9.26
N GLY A 515 29.84 -48.89 9.27
CA GLY A 515 29.16 -49.45 10.44
C GLY A 515 27.65 -49.52 10.41
N LYS A 516 26.95 -49.30 9.29
CA LYS A 516 25.51 -49.59 9.17
C LYS A 516 25.17 -50.32 7.87
N SER A 517 24.27 -51.30 7.93
CA SER A 517 23.90 -52.10 6.74
C SER A 517 23.04 -51.30 5.77
N ALA A 518 23.05 -51.68 4.48
CA ALA A 518 22.19 -51.07 3.47
C ALA A 518 20.70 -51.13 3.87
N GLU A 519 20.26 -52.20 4.53
CA GLU A 519 18.90 -52.31 5.07
C GLU A 519 18.63 -51.33 6.23
N GLU A 520 19.62 -50.99 7.05
CA GLU A 520 19.48 -49.97 8.10
C GLU A 520 19.37 -48.56 7.51
N ILE A 521 20.10 -48.26 6.43
CA ILE A 521 20.04 -46.97 5.74
C ILE A 521 18.71 -46.84 4.99
N GLN A 522 18.26 -47.91 4.32
CA GLN A 522 16.95 -47.93 3.65
C GLN A 522 15.80 -47.85 4.65
N ALA A 523 15.95 -48.43 5.85
CA ALA A 523 15.00 -48.28 6.95
C ALA A 523 14.99 -46.86 7.55
N ILE A 524 16.13 -46.17 7.58
CA ILE A 524 16.21 -44.76 7.99
C ILE A 524 15.53 -43.85 6.95
N CYS A 525 15.80 -44.06 5.66
CA CYS A 525 15.14 -43.33 4.58
C CYS A 525 13.62 -43.59 4.55
N ALA A 526 13.19 -44.84 4.72
CA ALA A 526 11.78 -45.20 4.85
C ALA A 526 11.14 -44.59 6.11
N SER A 527 11.86 -44.53 7.24
CA SER A 527 11.38 -43.88 8.47
C SER A 527 11.24 -42.37 8.33
N ILE A 528 12.12 -41.72 7.56
CA ILE A 528 12.02 -40.29 7.24
C ILE A 528 10.83 -40.04 6.30
N GLN A 529 10.61 -40.91 5.32
CA GLN A 529 9.43 -40.89 4.45
C GLN A 529 8.12 -41.11 5.24
N GLU A 530 8.11 -42.04 6.20
CA GLU A 530 6.94 -42.34 7.04
C GLU A 530 6.66 -41.24 8.08
N PHE A 531 7.71 -40.57 8.57
CA PHE A 531 7.64 -39.40 9.46
C PHE A 531 7.08 -38.15 8.74
N CYS A 532 7.36 -38.01 7.44
CA CYS A 532 6.82 -36.93 6.63
C CYS A 532 5.37 -37.18 6.14
N ILE A 533 4.89 -38.44 6.16
CA ILE A 533 3.58 -38.81 5.59
C ILE A 533 2.53 -39.19 6.64
N SER A 534 2.87 -39.55 7.89
CA SER A 534 1.86 -39.96 8.89
C SER A 534 1.82 -39.08 10.15
N GLU A 535 0.71 -38.34 10.33
CA GLU A 535 0.37 -37.70 11.59
C GLU A 535 0.03 -38.75 12.68
N LYS A 536 1.04 -39.28 13.39
CA LYS A 536 0.96 -39.80 14.78
C LYS A 536 2.35 -40.20 15.32
N PRO A 537 2.62 -40.04 16.61
CA PRO A 537 3.95 -40.29 17.17
C PRO A 537 4.26 -41.80 17.35
N PRO A 538 5.54 -42.23 17.26
CA PRO A 538 5.91 -43.64 17.43
C PRO A 538 5.78 -44.12 18.88
N LYS A 539 5.30 -45.35 19.02
CA LYS A 539 5.21 -46.13 20.27
C LYS A 539 6.52 -46.89 20.52
N SER A 540 7.53 -46.27 21.13
CA SER A 540 8.64 -47.03 21.73
C SER A 540 9.58 -46.16 22.57
N TRP A 541 9.05 -45.48 23.60
CA TRP A 541 9.86 -45.14 24.77
C TRP A 541 9.22 -45.78 26.01
N THR A 542 9.65 -47.01 26.27
CA THR A 542 9.31 -47.76 27.47
C THR A 542 10.18 -47.26 28.62
N GLY A 543 9.58 -46.53 29.55
CA GLY A 543 10.08 -46.27 30.89
C GLY A 543 8.93 -46.39 31.89
N SER A 544 8.81 -47.59 32.46
CA SER A 544 7.94 -48.04 33.56
C SER A 544 7.14 -46.98 34.36
N ASN A 545 5.82 -47.09 34.42
CA ASN A 545 5.20 -47.96 35.42
C ASN A 545 3.67 -48.05 35.27
N SER A 546 3.21 -49.28 35.43
CA SER A 546 1.83 -49.74 35.39
C SER A 546 1.00 -49.20 36.55
N LYS A 547 -0.25 -48.82 36.25
CA LYS A 547 -1.51 -49.15 36.97
C LYS A 547 -2.50 -48.00 36.90
N LYS A 548 -3.23 -47.88 35.77
CA LYS A 548 -4.60 -47.30 35.71
C LYS A 548 -5.25 -47.45 34.33
N LYS A 549 -4.94 -48.51 33.60
CA LYS A 549 -5.45 -48.77 32.24
C LYS A 549 -6.78 -49.54 32.19
N GLU A 550 -7.47 -49.68 33.32
CA GLU A 550 -8.59 -50.64 33.44
C GLU A 550 -9.88 -50.05 34.01
N HIS A 551 -10.08 -48.72 33.93
CA HIS A 551 -11.33 -48.13 34.44
C HIS A 551 -12.08 -47.15 33.53
N LEU A 552 -11.62 -46.91 32.29
CA LEU A 552 -12.29 -45.94 31.41
C LEU A 552 -12.55 -46.47 29.99
N ARG A 553 -12.66 -47.80 29.82
CA ARG A 553 -13.17 -48.43 28.60
C ARG A 553 -14.52 -49.09 28.87
N THR A 554 -15.56 -48.29 29.06
CA THR A 554 -16.95 -48.74 28.85
C THR A 554 -17.86 -47.52 28.78
N LEU A 555 -18.14 -47.05 27.55
CA LEU A 555 -19.46 -46.65 27.03
C LEU A 555 -19.37 -45.53 25.96
N ALA A 556 -19.49 -45.98 24.71
CA ALA A 556 -20.04 -45.36 23.51
C ALA A 556 -19.32 -44.18 22.77
N PRO A 557 -19.41 -44.15 21.42
CA PRO A 557 -18.57 -43.38 20.50
C PRO A 557 -19.32 -42.18 19.85
N GLU A 558 -18.54 -41.24 19.28
CA GLU A 558 -18.82 -40.42 18.07
C GLU A 558 -18.28 -38.97 18.17
N LYS A 559 -17.65 -38.54 17.07
CA LYS A 559 -17.27 -37.17 16.68
C LYS A 559 -16.29 -36.41 17.58
N ALA A 560 -15.01 -36.52 17.24
CA ALA A 560 -14.08 -35.40 17.36
C ALA A 560 -13.05 -35.49 16.22
N PRO A 561 -12.87 -34.40 15.46
CA PRO A 561 -11.55 -34.07 14.95
C PRO A 561 -11.27 -32.60 15.34
N PHE A 562 -10.13 -32.21 15.90
CA PHE A 562 -8.76 -32.58 15.61
C PHE A 562 -7.87 -32.39 16.86
N PRO A 563 -6.71 -33.06 16.92
CA PRO A 563 -5.78 -32.95 18.04
C PRO A 563 -4.99 -31.64 18.01
N MET A 564 -5.01 -30.92 19.14
CA MET A 564 -4.02 -29.87 19.45
C MET A 564 -2.65 -30.51 19.66
N HIS A 565 -1.64 -30.05 18.91
CA HIS A 565 -0.28 -29.68 19.34
C HIS A 565 0.80 -30.01 18.30
N HIS A 566 1.31 -28.98 17.62
CA HIS A 566 2.73 -28.62 17.42
C HIS A 566 2.82 -27.65 16.23
N TYR A 567 2.89 -26.34 16.50
CA TYR A 567 3.03 -25.32 15.45
C TYR A 567 4.12 -24.33 15.84
N GLU A 568 5.37 -24.76 15.74
CA GLU A 568 6.53 -23.87 15.72
C GLU A 568 6.82 -23.51 14.25
N CYS A 569 6.71 -22.22 13.93
CA CYS A 569 6.86 -21.59 12.60
C CYS A 569 5.66 -21.76 11.64
N LEU A 570 4.98 -20.65 11.31
CA LEU A 570 3.95 -20.58 10.28
C LEU A 570 4.40 -19.60 9.19
N ASP A 571 4.58 -20.10 7.97
CA ASP A 571 5.00 -19.31 6.81
C ASP A 571 3.88 -18.39 6.29
N ILE A 572 4.26 -17.15 5.92
CA ILE A 572 3.35 -16.18 5.29
C ILE A 572 3.33 -16.45 3.79
N PRO A 573 2.15 -16.65 3.15
CA PRO A 573 2.11 -16.88 1.72
C PRO A 573 2.62 -15.65 0.93
N PRO A 574 3.45 -15.85 -0.11
CA PRO A 574 4.03 -14.77 -0.90
C PRO A 574 2.95 -13.95 -1.62
N LYS A 575 3.24 -12.69 -1.89
CA LYS A 575 2.30 -11.80 -2.59
C LYS A 575 2.18 -12.19 -4.05
N ARG A 576 0.98 -12.60 -4.47
CA ARG A 576 0.73 -12.95 -5.86
C ARG A 576 0.82 -11.67 -6.73
N VAL A 577 1.72 -11.69 -7.72
CA VAL A 577 1.85 -10.63 -8.71
C VAL A 577 0.66 -10.73 -9.67
N ALA A 578 -0.01 -9.61 -9.96
CA ALA A 578 -1.08 -9.60 -10.94
C ALA A 578 -0.55 -10.06 -12.31
N PRO A 579 -1.28 -10.91 -13.06
CA PRO A 579 -0.84 -11.30 -14.39
C PRO A 579 -0.56 -10.05 -15.23
N ALA A 580 0.52 -10.09 -16.00
CA ALA A 580 0.91 -9.01 -16.90
C ALA A 580 -0.30 -8.61 -17.77
N SER A 581 -0.49 -7.31 -17.94
CA SER A 581 -1.56 -6.74 -18.77
C SER A 581 -1.42 -7.25 -20.20
N LEU A 582 -2.21 -8.27 -20.54
CA LEU A 582 -2.26 -8.86 -21.86
C LEU A 582 -2.71 -7.81 -22.87
N GLU A 583 -1.82 -7.54 -23.82
CA GLU A 583 -2.03 -6.74 -25.03
C GLU A 583 -3.41 -7.02 -25.66
N LYS A 584 -4.01 -5.97 -26.24
CA LYS A 584 -5.23 -6.10 -27.02
C LYS A 584 -4.89 -6.89 -28.30
N GLN A 585 -5.14 -8.19 -28.30
CA GLN A 585 -5.24 -8.95 -29.54
C GLN A 585 -6.60 -8.69 -30.16
N GLU A 586 -6.65 -7.91 -31.24
CA GLU A 586 -7.87 -7.48 -31.93
C GLU A 586 -8.63 -8.59 -32.68
N ASN A 587 -8.30 -9.88 -32.49
CA ASN A 587 -8.89 -10.99 -33.23
C ASN A 587 -9.20 -12.24 -32.37
N ALA A 588 -9.51 -12.10 -31.07
CA ALA A 588 -9.89 -13.25 -30.23
C ALA A 588 -11.36 -13.65 -30.46
N THR A 589 -11.60 -14.96 -30.61
CA THR A 589 -12.94 -15.55 -30.73
C THR A 589 -13.78 -15.31 -29.45
N GLU A 590 -15.11 -15.40 -29.55
CA GLU A 590 -15.99 -15.27 -28.38
C GLU A 590 -15.65 -16.27 -27.27
N GLU A 591 -15.22 -17.48 -27.64
CA GLU A 591 -14.80 -18.52 -26.71
C GLU A 591 -13.48 -18.18 -25.99
N GLU A 592 -12.48 -17.65 -26.72
CA GLU A 592 -11.21 -17.20 -26.14
C GLU A 592 -11.40 -16.00 -25.20
N ASN A 593 -12.31 -15.08 -25.55
CA ASN A 593 -12.66 -13.95 -24.69
C ASN A 593 -13.39 -14.41 -23.41
N ALA A 594 -14.33 -15.36 -23.52
CA ALA A 594 -15.00 -15.96 -22.36
C ALA A 594 -13.99 -16.67 -21.44
N LEU A 595 -13.07 -17.44 -22.03
CA LEU A 595 -12.00 -18.13 -21.30
C LEU A 595 -11.08 -17.15 -20.57
N ARG A 596 -10.65 -16.08 -21.25
CA ARG A 596 -9.82 -15.02 -20.69
C ARG A 596 -10.52 -14.33 -19.53
N ASN A 597 -11.79 -13.95 -19.69
CA ASN A 597 -12.57 -13.28 -18.66
C ASN A 597 -12.79 -14.19 -17.44
N ARG A 598 -13.08 -15.48 -17.65
CA ARG A 598 -13.20 -16.46 -16.56
C ARG A 598 -11.89 -16.59 -15.79
N ASN A 599 -10.75 -16.68 -16.48
CA ASN A 599 -9.43 -16.78 -15.85
C ASN A 599 -9.05 -15.51 -15.09
N LEU A 600 -9.45 -14.32 -15.56
CA LEU A 600 -9.26 -13.08 -14.80
C LEU A 600 -10.01 -13.11 -13.47
N VAL A 601 -11.26 -13.58 -13.46
CA VAL A 601 -12.06 -13.71 -12.23
C VAL A 601 -11.46 -14.77 -11.29
N LEU A 602 -11.04 -15.93 -11.82
CA LEU A 602 -10.37 -16.95 -11.02
C LEU A 602 -9.05 -16.44 -10.40
N ASN A 603 -8.25 -15.72 -11.17
CA ASN A 603 -7.03 -15.10 -10.68
C ASN A 603 -7.31 -14.03 -9.61
N GLU A 604 -8.40 -13.26 -9.75
CA GLU A 604 -8.84 -12.34 -8.70
C GLU A 604 -9.25 -13.11 -7.42
N ILE A 605 -9.99 -14.21 -7.55
CA ILE A 605 -10.39 -15.05 -6.40
C ILE A 605 -9.16 -15.52 -5.64
N ILE A 606 -8.17 -16.10 -6.34
CA ILE A 606 -6.96 -16.66 -5.71
C ILE A 606 -6.05 -15.56 -5.17
N SER A 607 -5.86 -14.47 -5.91
CA SER A 607 -5.05 -13.34 -5.44
C SER A 607 -5.64 -12.72 -4.18
N THR A 608 -6.96 -12.47 -4.17
CA THR A 608 -7.63 -11.89 -3.00
C THR A 608 -7.77 -12.88 -1.84
N GLU A 609 -7.78 -14.20 -2.11
CA GLU A 609 -7.67 -15.25 -1.09
C GLU A 609 -6.27 -15.24 -0.45
N THR A 610 -5.23 -15.15 -1.28
CA THR A 610 -3.82 -15.09 -0.83
C THR A 610 -3.58 -13.87 0.06
N ASP A 611 -4.11 -12.70 -0.33
CA ASP A 611 -3.99 -11.48 0.49
C ASP A 611 -4.77 -11.61 1.80
N TYR A 612 -5.96 -12.23 1.78
CA TYR A 612 -6.74 -12.46 3.00
C TYR A 612 -6.06 -13.45 3.96
N VAL A 613 -5.44 -14.51 3.43
CA VAL A 613 -4.56 -15.41 4.19
C VAL A 613 -3.24 -14.71 4.54
N ARG A 614 -2.83 -13.58 3.98
CA ARG A 614 -1.75 -12.79 4.61
C ARG A 614 -2.26 -12.04 5.83
N ASP A 615 -3.44 -11.45 5.68
CA ASP A 615 -4.05 -10.60 6.70
C ASP A 615 -4.45 -11.34 7.96
N LEU A 616 -4.98 -12.55 7.84
CA LEU A 616 -5.25 -13.41 8.99
C LEU A 616 -3.94 -13.88 9.67
N ALA A 617 -2.85 -14.05 8.91
CA ALA A 617 -1.55 -14.43 9.46
C ALA A 617 -1.01 -13.32 10.37
N VAL A 618 -1.15 -12.07 9.93
CA VAL A 618 -0.84 -10.89 10.72
C VAL A 618 -1.71 -10.84 11.97
N LEU A 619 -3.03 -11.00 11.82
CA LEU A 619 -3.97 -10.98 12.95
C LEU A 619 -3.63 -12.04 14.00
N ILE A 620 -3.26 -13.25 13.57
CA ILE A 620 -3.00 -14.37 14.47
C ILE A 620 -1.57 -14.35 15.02
N GLY A 621 -0.60 -14.24 14.12
CA GLY A 621 0.82 -14.37 14.43
C GLY A 621 1.37 -13.17 15.19
N LEU A 622 0.90 -11.95 14.89
CA LEU A 622 1.42 -10.73 15.51
C LEU A 622 0.55 -10.23 16.66
N TYR A 623 -0.77 -10.45 16.62
CA TYR A 623 -1.68 -10.00 17.69
C TYR A 623 -2.17 -11.13 18.60
N LEU A 624 -2.93 -12.10 18.07
CA LEU A 624 -3.63 -13.09 18.89
C LEU A 624 -2.68 -13.95 19.73
N ARG A 625 -1.72 -14.62 19.09
CA ARG A 625 -0.82 -15.56 19.77
C ARG A 625 0.09 -14.87 20.77
N PRO A 626 0.74 -13.73 20.45
CA PRO A 626 1.54 -13.01 21.44
C PRO A 626 0.70 -12.57 22.64
N LEU A 627 -0.51 -12.05 22.45
CA LEU A 627 -1.39 -11.65 23.55
C LEU A 627 -1.90 -12.83 24.39
N ARG A 628 -2.08 -14.02 23.79
CA ARG A 628 -2.54 -15.23 24.49
C ARG A 628 -1.41 -15.92 25.27
N ASP A 629 -0.26 -16.07 24.62
CA ASP A 629 0.76 -17.05 25.01
C ASP A 629 1.96 -16.37 25.69
N GLU A 630 2.34 -15.16 25.26
CA GLU A 630 3.57 -14.47 25.67
C GLU A 630 3.29 -13.27 26.59
N PHE A 631 2.28 -12.45 26.28
CA PHE A 631 1.95 -11.18 26.95
C PHE A 631 0.69 -11.28 27.82
N LYS A 632 0.65 -12.31 28.67
CA LYS A 632 -0.47 -12.57 29.60
C LYS A 632 -0.65 -11.47 30.65
N ASP A 633 0.32 -10.56 30.80
CA ASP A 633 0.26 -9.38 31.67
C ASP A 633 -0.34 -8.14 30.98
N ILE A 634 -0.56 -8.20 29.66
CA ILE A 634 -1.18 -7.13 28.87
C ILE A 634 -2.69 -7.33 28.79
N LEU A 635 -3.16 -8.55 28.48
CA LEU A 635 -4.57 -8.92 28.45
C LEU A 635 -4.83 -10.26 29.13
N GLY A 636 -5.98 -10.36 29.81
CA GLY A 636 -6.44 -11.64 30.35
C GLY A 636 -6.94 -12.58 29.25
N GLN A 637 -6.90 -13.90 29.48
CA GLN A 637 -7.40 -14.90 28.53
C GLN A 637 -8.86 -14.67 28.10
N TYR A 638 -9.68 -14.13 29.00
CA TYR A 638 -11.06 -13.76 28.70
C TYR A 638 -11.14 -12.61 27.68
N GLU A 639 -10.30 -11.59 27.81
CA GLU A 639 -10.27 -10.43 26.90
C GLU A 639 -9.72 -10.82 25.53
N VAL A 640 -8.67 -11.65 25.49
CA VAL A 640 -8.15 -12.21 24.23
C VAL A 640 -9.22 -13.04 23.52
N LYS A 641 -9.93 -13.92 24.24
CA LYS A 641 -11.05 -14.69 23.68
C LYS A 641 -12.21 -13.81 23.24
N LYS A 642 -12.44 -12.68 23.92
CA LYS A 642 -13.48 -11.70 23.55
C LYS A 642 -13.11 -10.90 22.30
N LEU A 643 -11.82 -10.65 22.08
CA LEU A 643 -11.29 -9.85 20.99
C LEU A 643 -11.12 -10.63 19.68
N PHE A 644 -10.67 -11.89 19.75
CA PHE A 644 -10.33 -12.68 18.55
C PHE A 644 -11.21 -13.93 18.33
N LYS A 645 -11.96 -14.38 19.34
CA LYS A 645 -12.83 -15.58 19.30
C LYS A 645 -12.20 -16.79 18.59
N ASN A 646 -12.74 -17.16 17.43
CA ASN A 646 -12.37 -18.30 16.61
C ASN A 646 -11.59 -17.88 15.34
N ALA A 647 -10.88 -16.74 15.37
CA ALA A 647 -10.05 -16.28 14.25
C ALA A 647 -9.05 -17.34 13.76
N GLU A 648 -8.48 -18.15 14.66
CA GLU A 648 -7.59 -19.27 14.27
C GLU A 648 -8.32 -20.37 13.48
N ALA A 649 -9.60 -20.64 13.77
CA ALA A 649 -10.36 -21.59 12.96
C ALA A 649 -10.58 -21.05 11.53
N LEU A 650 -10.83 -19.75 11.39
CA LEU A 650 -10.95 -19.12 10.08
C LEU A 650 -9.64 -19.19 9.28
N TRP A 651 -8.49 -19.06 9.94
CA TRP A 651 -7.20 -19.24 9.30
C TRP A 651 -7.03 -20.62 8.65
N ASP A 652 -7.29 -21.68 9.41
CA ASP A 652 -7.14 -23.05 8.92
C ASP A 652 -8.08 -23.34 7.74
N ILE A 653 -9.32 -22.83 7.82
CA ILE A 653 -10.31 -22.92 6.75
C ILE A 653 -9.79 -22.26 5.47
N HIS A 654 -9.23 -21.05 5.58
CA HIS A 654 -8.83 -20.27 4.43
C HIS A 654 -7.50 -20.71 3.83
N LEU A 655 -6.56 -21.24 4.63
CA LEU A 655 -5.40 -21.96 4.11
C LEU A 655 -5.84 -23.17 3.26
N ARG A 656 -6.84 -23.92 3.72
CA ARG A 656 -7.37 -25.06 2.98
C ARG A 656 -8.06 -24.63 1.68
N ILE A 657 -8.87 -23.57 1.71
CA ILE A 657 -9.50 -23.00 0.50
C ILE A 657 -8.43 -22.56 -0.50
N LEU A 658 -7.39 -21.84 -0.05
CA LEU A 658 -6.31 -21.38 -0.92
C LEU A 658 -5.58 -22.55 -1.58
N SER A 659 -5.22 -23.58 -0.81
CA SER A 659 -4.57 -24.79 -1.33
C SER A 659 -5.41 -25.47 -2.41
N LEU A 660 -6.71 -25.66 -2.15
CA LEU A 660 -7.63 -26.30 -3.10
C LEU A 660 -7.81 -25.45 -4.37
N LEU A 661 -7.93 -24.13 -4.24
CA LEU A 661 -8.03 -23.24 -5.40
C LEU A 661 -6.75 -23.26 -6.26
N GLN A 662 -5.57 -23.34 -5.65
CA GLN A 662 -4.30 -23.45 -6.36
C GLN A 662 -4.12 -24.81 -7.07
N GLU A 663 -4.68 -25.88 -6.50
CA GLU A 663 -4.74 -27.19 -7.18
C GLU A 663 -5.64 -27.15 -8.41
N GLU A 664 -6.83 -26.53 -8.29
CA GLU A 664 -7.72 -26.35 -9.42
C GLU A 664 -7.14 -25.42 -10.49
N GLU A 665 -6.41 -24.37 -10.11
CA GLU A 665 -5.77 -23.45 -11.06
C GLU A 665 -4.84 -24.16 -12.05
N LYS A 666 -4.16 -25.24 -11.62
CA LYS A 666 -3.24 -26.03 -12.46
C LYS A 666 -3.95 -26.84 -13.53
N LYS A 667 -5.25 -27.11 -13.37
CA LYS A 667 -6.05 -27.89 -14.32
C LYS A 667 -6.46 -27.03 -15.52
N PRO A 668 -6.64 -27.62 -16.71
CA PRO A 668 -7.18 -26.89 -17.86
C PRO A 668 -8.59 -26.37 -17.54
N PRO A 669 -8.98 -25.17 -18.01
CA PRO A 669 -10.21 -24.49 -17.56
C PRO A 669 -11.50 -25.32 -17.63
N ARG A 670 -11.63 -26.20 -18.62
CA ARG A 670 -12.80 -27.08 -18.79
C ARG A 670 -12.90 -28.21 -17.76
N GLU A 671 -11.79 -28.55 -17.09
CA GLU A 671 -11.69 -29.60 -16.07
C GLU A 671 -11.62 -29.05 -14.64
N GLN A 672 -11.59 -27.71 -14.49
CA GLN A 672 -11.59 -27.05 -13.20
C GLN A 672 -12.95 -27.18 -12.53
N GLU A 673 -12.96 -27.49 -11.23
CA GLU A 673 -14.16 -27.64 -10.42
C GLU A 673 -14.13 -26.69 -9.22
N ILE A 674 -14.06 -25.38 -9.50
CA ILE A 674 -13.95 -24.33 -8.48
C ILE A 674 -15.16 -24.35 -7.55
N GLY A 675 -16.35 -24.65 -8.06
CA GLY A 675 -17.55 -24.77 -7.22
C GLY A 675 -17.41 -25.86 -6.15
N ASN A 676 -16.71 -26.96 -6.44
CA ASN A 676 -16.54 -28.06 -5.50
C ASN A 676 -15.68 -27.67 -4.30
N VAL A 677 -14.68 -26.80 -4.49
CA VAL A 677 -13.87 -26.25 -3.39
C VAL A 677 -14.77 -25.58 -2.36
N PHE A 678 -15.69 -24.72 -2.80
CA PHE A 678 -16.57 -23.98 -1.91
C PHE A 678 -17.70 -24.83 -1.32
N SER A 679 -18.29 -25.74 -2.10
CA SER A 679 -19.29 -26.67 -1.57
C SER A 679 -18.74 -27.63 -0.53
N GLN A 680 -17.50 -28.12 -0.68
CA GLN A 680 -16.84 -28.97 0.32
C GLN A 680 -16.54 -28.21 1.62
N MET A 681 -16.27 -26.90 1.52
CA MET A 681 -15.94 -26.06 2.67
C MET A 681 -17.18 -25.42 3.34
N LYS A 682 -18.40 -25.69 2.86
CA LYS A 682 -19.65 -25.11 3.37
C LYS A 682 -19.80 -25.25 4.89
N GLU A 683 -19.66 -26.46 5.43
CA GLU A 683 -19.85 -26.71 6.86
C GLU A 683 -18.80 -25.96 7.70
N ALA A 684 -17.55 -25.96 7.23
CA ALA A 684 -16.45 -25.27 7.90
C ALA A 684 -16.62 -23.75 7.87
N LEU A 685 -17.10 -23.19 6.75
CA LEU A 685 -17.44 -21.75 6.64
C LEU A 685 -18.55 -21.33 7.62
N GLY A 686 -19.29 -22.27 8.22
CA GLY A 686 -20.23 -21.98 9.32
C GLY A 686 -19.59 -21.32 10.54
N GLU A 687 -18.27 -21.48 10.75
CA GLU A 687 -17.49 -20.79 11.81
C GLU A 687 -17.57 -19.26 11.73
N TYR A 688 -17.89 -18.71 10.54
CA TYR A 688 -18.15 -17.28 10.37
C TYR A 688 -19.34 -16.78 11.18
N ASN A 689 -20.34 -17.62 11.45
CA ASN A 689 -21.48 -17.22 12.28
C ASN A 689 -21.01 -16.87 13.69
N THR A 690 -20.11 -17.68 14.26
CA THR A 690 -19.53 -17.45 15.58
C THR A 690 -18.64 -16.21 15.63
N TYR A 691 -17.83 -15.99 14.60
CA TYR A 691 -16.97 -14.81 14.52
C TYR A 691 -17.80 -13.52 14.35
N CYS A 692 -18.71 -13.49 13.38
CA CYS A 692 -19.55 -12.34 13.05
C CYS A 692 -20.50 -11.94 14.18
N ALA A 693 -21.05 -12.92 14.93
CA ALA A 693 -21.86 -12.66 16.11
C ALA A 693 -21.13 -11.79 17.15
N ASN A 694 -19.81 -11.93 17.24
CA ASN A 694 -19.02 -11.27 18.26
C ASN A 694 -18.29 -10.02 17.74
N GLN A 695 -18.52 -9.61 16.49
CA GLN A 695 -17.78 -8.52 15.88
C GLN A 695 -17.96 -7.18 16.62
N GLN A 696 -19.19 -6.87 17.04
CA GLN A 696 -19.47 -5.66 17.82
C GLN A 696 -18.75 -5.69 19.17
N THR A 697 -18.92 -6.78 19.90
CA THR A 697 -18.26 -7.03 21.19
C THR A 697 -16.73 -6.93 21.10
N SER A 698 -16.14 -7.41 20.00
CA SER A 698 -14.71 -7.32 19.72
C SER A 698 -14.30 -5.87 19.44
N SER A 699 -15.13 -5.14 18.68
CA SER A 699 -14.92 -3.72 18.32
C SER A 699 -14.90 -2.83 19.56
N GLU A 700 -15.93 -2.92 20.40
CA GLU A 700 -16.04 -2.15 21.65
C GLU A 700 -14.91 -2.49 22.61
N THR A 701 -14.52 -3.77 22.68
CA THR A 701 -13.41 -4.22 23.51
C THR A 701 -12.08 -3.65 22.99
N ALA A 702 -11.86 -3.66 21.67
CA ALA A 702 -10.67 -3.07 21.05
C ALA A 702 -10.58 -1.56 21.34
N GLU A 703 -11.67 -0.81 21.14
CA GLU A 703 -11.71 0.63 21.41
C GLU A 703 -11.45 0.95 22.89
N LYS A 704 -12.09 0.20 23.79
CA LYS A 704 -11.89 0.34 25.22
C LYS A 704 -10.43 0.07 25.61
N LEU A 705 -9.84 -1.02 25.12
CA LEU A 705 -8.46 -1.38 25.40
C LEU A 705 -7.47 -0.35 24.83
N MET A 706 -7.72 0.14 23.60
CA MET A 706 -6.92 1.20 22.99
C MET A 706 -7.00 2.51 23.77
N LYS A 707 -8.05 2.76 24.56
CA LYS A 707 -8.19 3.97 25.40
C LYS A 707 -7.65 3.78 26.81
N GLU A 708 -7.89 2.63 27.42
CA GLU A 708 -7.69 2.39 28.86
C GLU A 708 -6.41 1.59 29.18
N ASN A 709 -5.89 0.80 28.23
CA ASN A 709 -4.72 -0.06 28.44
C ASN A 709 -3.52 0.42 27.62
N SER A 710 -2.61 1.16 28.28
CA SER A 710 -1.43 1.73 27.61
C SER A 710 -0.49 0.68 27.04
N LYS A 711 -0.32 -0.47 27.73
CA LYS A 711 0.54 -1.57 27.25
C LYS A 711 -0.01 -2.20 25.96
N PHE A 712 -1.34 -2.40 25.91
CA PHE A 712 -2.00 -2.92 24.72
C PHE A 712 -1.88 -1.93 23.54
N ARG A 713 -2.05 -0.63 23.81
CA ARG A 713 -1.87 0.42 22.79
C ARG A 713 -0.44 0.44 22.24
N GLU A 714 0.57 0.42 23.10
CA GLU A 714 1.98 0.41 22.69
C GLU A 714 2.32 -0.81 21.82
N LEU A 715 1.86 -2.00 22.22
CA LEU A 715 2.03 -3.22 21.42
C LEU A 715 1.35 -3.10 20.05
N VAL A 716 0.13 -2.57 20.00
CA VAL A 716 -0.61 -2.38 18.74
C VAL A 716 0.12 -1.40 17.82
N GLU A 717 0.58 -0.26 18.36
CA GLU A 717 1.33 0.75 17.62
C GLU A 717 2.67 0.19 17.10
N GLU A 718 3.37 -0.64 17.89
CA GLU A 718 4.62 -1.30 17.48
C GLU A 718 4.39 -2.28 16.32
N ILE A 719 3.39 -3.15 16.43
CA ILE A 719 3.06 -4.12 15.39
C ILE A 719 2.63 -3.42 14.09
N GLN A 720 1.91 -2.30 14.16
CA GLN A 720 1.47 -1.54 12.99
C GLN A 720 2.63 -0.94 12.16
N GLN A 721 3.79 -0.74 12.77
CA GLN A 721 4.99 -0.27 12.07
C GLN A 721 5.71 -1.39 11.31
N LEU A 722 5.35 -2.65 11.53
CA LEU A 722 5.96 -3.78 10.82
C LEU A 722 5.51 -3.83 9.37
N GLU A 723 6.45 -4.20 8.49
CA GLU A 723 6.25 -4.26 7.03
C GLU A 723 5.04 -5.14 6.62
N PRO A 724 4.78 -6.32 7.24
CA PRO A 724 3.60 -7.14 6.92
C PRO A 724 2.25 -6.46 7.20
N CYS A 725 2.21 -5.48 8.11
CA CYS A 725 0.97 -4.79 8.49
C CYS A 725 0.62 -3.64 7.52
N ASN A 726 1.58 -3.18 6.70
CA ASN A 726 1.42 -2.09 5.74
C ASN A 726 0.66 -0.87 6.31
N ARG A 727 0.94 -0.51 7.58
CA ARG A 727 0.31 0.59 8.33
C ARG A 727 -1.22 0.53 8.46
N GLN A 728 -1.81 -0.64 8.28
CA GLN A 728 -3.25 -0.81 8.47
C GLN A 728 -3.62 -0.78 9.96
N GLU A 729 -4.78 -0.21 10.27
CA GLU A 729 -5.24 -0.12 11.64
C GLU A 729 -5.59 -1.51 12.20
N PHE A 730 -5.35 -1.75 13.49
CA PHE A 730 -5.65 -3.02 14.15
C PHE A 730 -7.13 -3.42 13.98
N TYR A 731 -8.01 -2.42 14.07
CA TYR A 731 -9.44 -2.59 13.83
C TYR A 731 -9.76 -3.12 12.43
N SER A 732 -8.99 -2.71 11.42
CA SER A 732 -9.16 -3.16 10.04
C SER A 732 -9.00 -4.68 9.96
N PHE A 733 -7.96 -5.24 10.60
CA PHE A 733 -7.72 -6.69 10.60
C PHE A 733 -8.85 -7.48 11.26
N LEU A 734 -9.45 -6.96 12.33
CA LEU A 734 -10.60 -7.60 12.98
C LEU A 734 -11.84 -7.63 12.06
N LEU A 735 -11.98 -6.69 11.13
CA LEU A 735 -13.14 -6.56 10.24
C LEU A 735 -13.01 -7.36 8.94
N LYS A 736 -11.79 -7.68 8.51
CA LYS A 736 -11.52 -8.40 7.26
C LYS A 736 -12.26 -9.73 7.11
N PRO A 737 -12.44 -10.55 8.15
CA PRO A 737 -13.22 -11.78 8.00
C PRO A 737 -14.65 -11.55 7.55
N PHE A 738 -15.34 -10.58 8.17
CA PHE A 738 -16.68 -10.21 7.75
C PHE A 738 -16.72 -9.72 6.29
N GLN A 739 -15.73 -8.92 5.89
CA GLN A 739 -15.62 -8.45 4.50
C GLN A 739 -15.39 -9.61 3.51
N ARG A 740 -14.57 -10.60 3.89
CA ARG A 740 -14.25 -11.74 3.02
C ARG A 740 -15.48 -12.60 2.74
N ILE A 741 -16.21 -13.01 3.79
CA ILE A 741 -17.36 -13.91 3.61
C ILE A 741 -18.43 -13.29 2.71
N CYS A 742 -18.68 -11.98 2.83
CA CYS A 742 -19.60 -11.27 1.94
C CYS A 742 -19.08 -11.20 0.49
N ARG A 743 -17.77 -11.05 0.29
CA ARG A 743 -17.16 -10.91 -1.03
C ARG A 743 -17.26 -12.17 -1.89
N TYR A 744 -17.29 -13.37 -1.28
CA TYR A 744 -17.46 -14.62 -2.04
C TYR A 744 -18.73 -14.66 -2.88
N SER A 745 -19.84 -14.10 -2.38
CA SER A 745 -21.09 -14.04 -3.14
C SER A 745 -20.97 -13.26 -4.45
N LEU A 746 -20.16 -12.19 -4.44
CA LEU A 746 -19.91 -11.34 -5.61
C LEU A 746 -18.95 -12.02 -6.59
N LEU A 747 -17.86 -12.60 -6.06
CA LEU A 747 -16.84 -13.25 -6.87
C LEU A 747 -17.37 -14.50 -7.57
N LEU A 748 -18.13 -15.35 -6.86
CA LEU A 748 -18.75 -16.54 -7.45
C LEU A 748 -19.82 -16.18 -8.47
N LYS A 749 -20.59 -15.12 -8.23
CA LYS A 749 -21.58 -14.63 -9.20
C LYS A 749 -20.92 -14.18 -10.50
N GLU A 750 -19.82 -13.44 -10.42
CA GLU A 750 -19.08 -13.04 -11.63
C GLU A 750 -18.41 -14.26 -12.29
N LEU A 751 -17.89 -15.23 -11.52
CA LEU A 751 -17.30 -16.45 -12.08
C LEU A 751 -18.35 -17.29 -12.83
N ILE A 752 -19.55 -17.44 -12.28
CA ILE A 752 -20.69 -18.14 -12.94
C ILE A 752 -21.04 -17.44 -14.25
N LYS A 753 -21.10 -16.10 -14.25
CA LYS A 753 -21.42 -15.32 -15.45
C LYS A 753 -20.42 -15.53 -16.58
N GLN A 754 -19.15 -15.77 -16.25
CA GLN A 754 -18.09 -16.03 -17.22
C GLN A 754 -17.88 -17.53 -17.51
N THR A 755 -18.64 -18.43 -16.87
CA THR A 755 -18.54 -19.89 -17.09
C THR A 755 -19.62 -20.36 -18.05
N PRO A 756 -19.28 -20.96 -19.20
CA PRO A 756 -20.26 -21.50 -20.14
C PRO A 756 -21.13 -22.60 -19.52
N GLY A 757 -22.39 -22.69 -19.95
CA GLY A 757 -23.40 -23.56 -19.35
C GLY A 757 -23.19 -25.06 -19.56
N ASP A 758 -22.39 -25.43 -20.55
CA ASP A 758 -21.98 -26.81 -20.88
C ASP A 758 -20.76 -27.28 -20.05
N TRP A 759 -20.11 -26.38 -19.32
CA TRP A 759 -18.99 -26.73 -18.47
C TRP A 759 -19.43 -27.42 -17.20
N LYS A 760 -18.69 -28.45 -16.80
CA LYS A 760 -18.97 -29.25 -15.59
C LYS A 760 -19.10 -28.40 -14.33
N ASP A 761 -18.32 -27.33 -14.23
CA ASP A 761 -18.28 -26.43 -13.06
C ASP A 761 -19.50 -25.51 -12.96
N TYR A 762 -20.26 -25.27 -14.03
CA TYR A 762 -21.32 -24.26 -14.05
C TYR A 762 -22.44 -24.51 -13.03
N GLU A 763 -23.00 -25.73 -13.03
CA GLU A 763 -24.04 -26.11 -12.07
C GLU A 763 -23.48 -26.30 -10.65
N ILE A 764 -22.21 -26.68 -10.53
CA ILE A 764 -21.51 -26.82 -9.24
C ILE A 764 -21.30 -25.43 -8.61
N LEU A 765 -20.88 -24.44 -9.39
CA LEU A 765 -20.71 -23.06 -8.96
C LEU A 765 -22.03 -22.42 -8.51
N LYS A 766 -23.14 -22.67 -9.22
CA LYS A 766 -24.47 -22.21 -8.76
C LYS A 766 -24.85 -22.82 -7.43
N LYS A 767 -24.62 -24.11 -7.24
CA LYS A 767 -24.85 -24.78 -5.95
C LYS A 767 -23.99 -24.16 -4.85
N ALA A 768 -22.69 -23.96 -5.11
CA ALA A 768 -21.76 -23.35 -4.17
C ALA A 768 -22.13 -21.90 -3.81
N MET A 769 -22.62 -21.12 -4.78
CA MET A 769 -23.10 -19.75 -4.55
C MET A 769 -24.32 -19.73 -3.62
N ASN A 770 -25.26 -20.67 -3.78
CA ASN A 770 -26.39 -20.80 -2.87
C ASN A 770 -25.92 -21.25 -1.47
N ASP A 771 -25.04 -22.25 -1.40
CA ASP A 771 -24.48 -22.77 -0.15
C ASP A 771 -23.77 -21.68 0.67
N ILE A 772 -23.00 -20.79 0.02
CA ILE A 772 -22.34 -19.64 0.67
C ILE A 772 -23.35 -18.53 0.97
N GLY A 773 -24.34 -18.32 0.11
CA GLY A 773 -25.42 -17.35 0.34
C GLY A 773 -26.14 -17.58 1.67
N ASP A 774 -26.38 -18.84 2.03
CA ASP A 774 -26.98 -19.23 3.32
C ASP A 774 -26.08 -18.86 4.51
N VAL A 775 -24.76 -19.09 4.41
CA VAL A 775 -23.77 -18.72 5.43
C VAL A 775 -23.70 -17.19 5.59
N VAL A 776 -23.66 -16.44 4.48
CA VAL A 776 -23.63 -14.97 4.49
C VAL A 776 -24.91 -14.38 5.08
N SER A 777 -26.08 -14.94 4.73
CA SER A 777 -27.37 -14.53 5.27
C SER A 777 -27.43 -14.75 6.79
N THR A 778 -26.96 -15.90 7.25
CA THR A 778 -26.92 -16.26 8.67
C THR A 778 -25.95 -15.34 9.45
N ALA A 779 -24.76 -15.07 8.91
CA ALA A 779 -23.78 -14.18 9.53
C ALA A 779 -24.28 -12.72 9.60
N ASN A 780 -24.94 -12.24 8.53
CA ASN A 780 -25.54 -10.90 8.49
C ASN A 780 -26.71 -10.76 9.45
N GLU A 781 -27.60 -11.75 9.54
CA GLU A 781 -28.72 -11.71 10.49
C GLU A 781 -28.22 -11.81 11.93
N THR A 782 -27.19 -12.62 12.20
CA THR A 782 -26.59 -12.71 13.54
C THR A 782 -25.95 -11.40 14.00
N LYS A 783 -25.24 -10.70 13.10
CA LYS A 783 -24.74 -9.34 13.39
C LYS A 783 -25.87 -8.35 13.62
N ARG A 784 -26.89 -8.36 12.74
CA ARG A 784 -28.06 -7.46 12.84
C ARG A 784 -28.82 -7.66 14.15
N VAL A 785 -28.98 -8.90 14.61
CA VAL A 785 -29.61 -9.21 15.90
C VAL A 785 -28.76 -8.70 17.07
N ASN A 786 -27.43 -8.85 17.01
CA ASN A 786 -26.55 -8.30 18.05
C ASN A 786 -26.53 -6.77 18.07
N ASP A 787 -26.49 -6.10 16.91
CA ASP A 787 -26.57 -4.64 16.82
C ASP A 787 -27.88 -4.11 17.45
N LYS A 788 -28.99 -4.83 17.24
CA LYS A 788 -30.29 -4.52 17.87
C LYS A 788 -30.28 -4.73 19.39
N ILE A 789 -29.67 -5.82 19.87
CA ILE A 789 -29.55 -6.11 21.32
C ILE A 789 -28.69 -5.05 22.01
N SER A 790 -27.58 -4.64 21.40
CA SER A 790 -26.68 -3.62 21.97
C SER A 790 -27.36 -2.25 22.03
N ALA A 791 -28.04 -1.83 20.96
CA ALA A 791 -28.81 -0.58 20.94
C ALA A 791 -29.88 -0.56 22.05
N MET A 792 -30.54 -1.69 22.28
CA MET A 792 -31.51 -1.85 23.36
C MET A 792 -30.87 -1.78 24.75
N LEU A 793 -29.69 -2.38 24.97
CA LEU A 793 -28.96 -2.29 26.24
C LEU A 793 -28.49 -0.86 26.53
N GLU A 794 -28.09 -0.10 25.51
CA GLU A 794 -27.76 1.32 25.64
C GLU A 794 -28.98 2.15 26.07
N ILE A 795 -30.14 1.90 25.46
CA ILE A 795 -31.40 2.54 25.87
C ILE A 795 -31.70 2.20 27.33
N GLN A 796 -31.59 0.91 27.71
CA GLN A 796 -31.85 0.44 29.07
C GLN A 796 -30.92 1.09 30.10
N ALA A 797 -29.64 1.30 29.78
CA ALA A 797 -28.68 1.94 30.66
C ALA A 797 -29.01 3.42 30.94
N LEU A 798 -29.64 4.10 29.99
CA LEU A 798 -29.98 5.52 30.09
C LEU A 798 -31.42 5.77 30.54
N LEU A 799 -32.29 4.75 30.54
CA LEU A 799 -33.71 4.87 30.82
C LEU A 799 -34.00 5.15 32.29
N ILE A 800 -34.77 6.21 32.56
CA ILE A 800 -35.42 6.42 33.86
C ILE A 800 -36.69 5.57 33.85
N VAL A 801 -36.67 4.44 34.55
CA VAL A 801 -37.81 3.53 34.67
C VAL A 801 -38.89 4.20 35.54
N PRO A 802 -40.08 4.51 35.00
CA PRO A 802 -41.17 5.05 35.79
C PRO A 802 -41.78 3.97 36.69
N PRO A 803 -42.24 4.30 37.92
CA PRO A 803 -42.86 3.34 38.83
C PRO A 803 -44.07 2.61 38.24
N GLU A 804 -44.82 3.27 37.35
CA GLU A 804 -45.98 2.73 36.64
C GLU A 804 -45.64 1.67 35.57
N HIS A 805 -44.37 1.57 35.16
CA HIS A 805 -43.91 0.63 34.13
C HIS A 805 -42.64 -0.13 34.56
N PRO A 806 -42.70 -0.95 35.62
CA PRO A 806 -41.55 -1.68 36.15
C PRO A 806 -40.95 -2.68 35.14
N GLU A 807 -41.73 -3.17 34.18
CA GLU A 807 -41.28 -4.05 33.10
C GLU A 807 -40.19 -3.42 32.20
N LEU A 808 -40.13 -2.08 32.13
CA LEU A 808 -39.09 -1.37 31.37
C LEU A 808 -37.69 -1.49 32.01
N SER A 809 -37.60 -1.98 33.24
CA SER A 809 -36.30 -2.35 33.85
C SER A 809 -35.64 -3.56 33.17
N HIS A 810 -36.39 -4.28 32.32
CA HIS A 810 -35.94 -5.46 31.59
C HIS A 810 -36.20 -5.33 30.09
N LEU A 811 -35.76 -4.23 29.47
CA LEU A 811 -35.93 -4.01 28.03
C LEU A 811 -35.43 -5.17 27.17
N HIS A 812 -34.42 -5.92 27.62
CA HIS A 812 -33.92 -7.15 26.99
C HIS A 812 -34.94 -8.28 26.77
N LYS A 813 -36.12 -8.19 27.37
CA LYS A 813 -37.22 -9.14 27.13
C LYS A 813 -38.13 -8.75 25.96
N PHE A 814 -37.91 -7.58 25.36
CA PHE A 814 -38.68 -7.07 24.23
C PHE A 814 -37.81 -7.04 22.97
N SER A 815 -38.40 -7.33 21.82
CA SER A 815 -37.67 -7.39 20.55
C SER A 815 -37.50 -6.00 19.94
N PHE A 816 -36.29 -5.45 19.99
CA PHE A 816 -35.98 -4.14 19.43
C PHE A 816 -36.00 -4.12 17.90
N VAL A 817 -36.65 -3.10 17.32
CA VAL A 817 -36.79 -2.94 15.87
C VAL A 817 -35.92 -1.78 15.38
N CYS A 818 -36.14 -0.56 15.89
CA CYS A 818 -35.39 0.63 15.49
C CYS A 818 -35.55 1.81 16.49
N GLN A 819 -34.61 2.77 16.44
CA GLN A 819 -34.69 4.05 17.15
C GLN A 819 -34.52 5.22 16.18
N MET A 820 -35.27 6.31 16.40
CA MET A 820 -35.19 7.52 15.58
C MET A 820 -35.37 8.80 16.41
N PRO A 821 -34.62 9.88 16.12
CA PRO A 821 -34.85 11.18 16.74
C PRO A 821 -36.15 11.82 16.21
N ALA A 822 -36.93 12.43 17.09
CA ALA A 822 -38.20 13.06 16.72
C ALA A 822 -38.51 14.31 17.58
N MET A 823 -39.24 15.25 16.99
CA MET A 823 -39.92 16.33 17.72
C MET A 823 -41.31 15.84 18.13
N LEU A 824 -41.57 15.65 19.42
CA LEU A 824 -42.84 15.16 19.94
C LEU A 824 -43.78 16.34 20.26
N GLU A 825 -45.00 16.35 19.75
CA GLU A 825 -46.08 17.23 20.23
C GLU A 825 -46.84 16.54 21.37
N LEU A 826 -46.78 17.13 22.56
CA LEU A 826 -47.31 16.53 23.80
C LEU A 826 -48.71 17.02 24.16
N ASP A 827 -49.21 18.07 23.49
CA ASP A 827 -50.54 18.61 23.71
C ASP A 827 -51.08 19.11 22.37
N ALA A 828 -51.90 18.29 21.72
CA ALA A 828 -52.51 18.59 20.42
C ALA A 828 -53.42 19.84 20.46
N LYS A 829 -53.90 20.25 21.64
CA LYS A 829 -54.73 21.46 21.79
C LYS A 829 -53.89 22.73 21.99
N LYS A 830 -52.66 22.60 22.52
CA LYS A 830 -51.77 23.75 22.85
C LYS A 830 -50.49 23.83 22.00
N GLY A 831 -50.21 22.87 21.13
CA GLY A 831 -49.05 22.88 20.23
C GLY A 831 -47.69 22.79 20.92
N LYS A 832 -47.63 22.26 22.15
CA LYS A 832 -46.36 22.18 22.91
C LYS A 832 -45.48 21.06 22.37
N THR A 833 -44.29 21.43 21.88
CA THR A 833 -43.33 20.47 21.31
C THR A 833 -42.09 20.28 22.20
N LYS A 834 -41.56 19.04 22.24
CA LYS A 834 -40.28 18.69 22.90
C LYS A 834 -39.43 17.80 21.99
N LYS A 835 -38.11 17.92 22.10
CA LYS A 835 -37.16 16.99 21.47
C LYS A 835 -37.17 15.64 22.20
N GLY A 836 -37.27 14.56 21.45
CA GLY A 836 -37.30 13.20 21.97
C GLY A 836 -36.84 12.16 20.97
N ASN A 837 -36.99 10.89 21.34
CA ASN A 837 -36.68 9.74 20.50
C ASN A 837 -37.89 8.80 20.48
N VAL A 838 -38.12 8.18 19.32
CA VAL A 838 -39.02 7.05 19.13
C VAL A 838 -38.20 5.77 19.19
N HIS A 839 -38.57 4.85 20.07
CA HIS A 839 -38.01 3.50 20.13
C HIS A 839 -39.13 2.51 19.80
N LEU A 840 -38.97 1.77 18.71
CA LEU A 840 -39.93 0.78 18.25
C LEU A 840 -39.45 -0.62 18.66
N PHE A 841 -40.30 -1.34 19.36
CA PHE A 841 -40.18 -2.76 19.69
C PHE A 841 -41.30 -3.53 18.98
N GLN A 842 -41.18 -4.85 18.83
CA GLN A 842 -42.24 -5.67 18.24
C GLN A 842 -43.52 -5.66 19.08
N GLU A 843 -43.40 -5.39 20.38
CA GLU A 843 -44.51 -5.42 21.34
C GLU A 843 -45.03 -4.01 21.66
N MET A 844 -44.18 -2.99 21.54
CA MET A 844 -44.49 -1.64 22.03
C MET A 844 -43.73 -0.51 21.31
N ILE A 845 -44.26 0.70 21.43
CA ILE A 845 -43.61 1.95 21.03
C ILE A 845 -43.31 2.73 22.30
N LEU A 846 -42.07 3.15 22.47
CA LEU A 846 -41.61 3.95 23.59
C LEU A 846 -41.14 5.32 23.09
N LEU A 847 -41.80 6.38 23.53
CA LEU A 847 -41.40 7.75 23.27
C LEU A 847 -40.66 8.29 24.48
N THR A 848 -39.45 8.80 24.29
CA THR A 848 -38.61 9.32 25.38
C THR A 848 -38.16 10.75 25.11
N THR A 849 -37.87 11.48 26.18
CA THR A 849 -37.27 12.82 26.12
C THR A 849 -36.00 12.87 26.98
N ASN A 850 -35.04 13.71 26.60
CA ASN A 850 -33.81 13.84 27.37
C ASN A 850 -34.05 14.72 28.62
N LYS A 851 -33.70 14.19 29.80
CA LYS A 851 -33.73 14.89 31.09
C LYS A 851 -32.39 14.70 31.79
N GLY A 852 -31.47 15.64 31.60
CA GLY A 852 -30.16 15.64 32.27
C GLY A 852 -29.23 14.51 31.82
N GLY A 853 -29.26 14.13 30.54
CA GLY A 853 -28.44 13.03 30.00
C GLY A 853 -29.07 11.64 30.17
N LYS A 854 -30.22 11.54 30.85
CA LYS A 854 -31.02 10.31 30.95
C LYS A 854 -32.29 10.40 30.09
N LEU A 855 -32.82 9.25 29.71
CA LEU A 855 -34.05 9.14 28.92
C LEU A 855 -35.27 9.01 29.84
N ALA A 856 -36.10 10.05 29.88
CA ALA A 856 -37.38 10.00 30.59
C ALA A 856 -38.48 9.53 29.63
N VAL A 857 -39.30 8.57 30.06
CA VAL A 857 -40.45 8.10 29.29
C VAL A 857 -41.48 9.23 29.18
N ALA A 858 -41.80 9.62 27.95
CA ALA A 858 -42.86 10.57 27.66
C ALA A 858 -44.19 9.83 27.44
N HIS A 859 -44.18 8.78 26.62
CA HIS A 859 -45.35 7.94 26.35
C HIS A 859 -44.92 6.50 26.00
N LYS A 860 -45.81 5.56 26.25
CA LYS A 860 -45.65 4.14 25.90
C LYS A 860 -46.96 3.64 25.29
N PHE A 861 -46.88 3.05 24.10
CA PHE A 861 -48.04 2.44 23.45
C PHE A 861 -47.82 0.96 23.15
N PRO A 862 -48.82 0.08 23.34
CA PRO A 862 -48.75 -1.28 22.85
C PRO A 862 -48.88 -1.31 21.32
N LEU A 863 -47.95 -1.97 20.63
CA LEU A 863 -47.92 -1.96 19.16
C LEU A 863 -49.21 -2.54 18.55
N ALA A 864 -49.76 -3.58 19.16
CA ALA A 864 -51.00 -4.24 18.75
C ALA A 864 -52.19 -3.27 18.61
N LYS A 865 -52.33 -2.31 19.54
CA LYS A 865 -53.46 -1.37 19.59
C LYS A 865 -53.16 0.01 19.01
N THR A 866 -51.95 0.20 18.49
CA THR A 866 -51.52 1.51 17.94
C THR A 866 -51.76 1.56 16.44
N TYR A 867 -52.20 2.69 15.92
CA TYR A 867 -52.29 3.00 14.50
C TYR A 867 -51.26 4.08 14.14
N CYS A 868 -50.71 3.99 12.94
CA CYS A 868 -49.73 4.93 12.42
C CYS A 868 -50.26 5.52 11.12
N ALA A 869 -50.35 6.85 11.05
CA ALA A 869 -50.90 7.56 9.89
C ALA A 869 -50.13 8.85 9.60
N ILE A 870 -50.34 9.40 8.41
CA ILE A 870 -49.92 10.78 8.10
C ILE A 870 -51.09 11.68 8.49
N PRO A 871 -50.91 12.63 9.42
CA PRO A 871 -52.02 13.47 9.88
C PRO A 871 -52.49 14.40 8.77
N ALA A 872 -53.80 14.56 8.64
CA ALA A 872 -54.41 15.46 7.65
C ALA A 872 -54.26 16.95 8.01
N THR A 873 -54.13 17.26 9.30
CA THR A 873 -53.89 18.61 9.82
C THR A 873 -52.86 18.55 10.94
N VAL A 874 -51.90 19.48 10.92
CA VAL A 874 -50.87 19.59 11.97
C VAL A 874 -51.15 20.85 12.78
N THR A 875 -51.33 20.69 14.08
CA THR A 875 -51.62 21.78 15.04
C THR A 875 -50.37 22.61 15.35
N ALA A 876 -49.18 22.00 15.36
CA ALA A 876 -47.91 22.69 15.61
C ALA A 876 -47.17 23.14 14.34
N LYS A 877 -46.99 24.45 14.16
CA LYS A 877 -46.25 25.06 13.03
C LYS A 877 -44.77 24.62 12.90
N SER A 878 -44.18 24.02 13.93
CA SER A 878 -42.75 23.66 13.99
C SER A 878 -42.45 22.22 13.57
N LEU A 879 -43.45 21.35 13.42
CA LEU A 879 -43.24 19.96 13.05
C LEU A 879 -43.03 19.85 11.53
N LYS A 880 -41.81 19.47 11.14
CA LYS A 880 -41.51 19.06 9.77
C LYS A 880 -41.87 17.59 9.61
N THR A 881 -42.43 17.22 8.47
CA THR A 881 -42.63 15.82 8.07
C THR A 881 -43.42 15.00 9.11
N PRO A 882 -44.71 15.33 9.34
CA PRO A 882 -45.46 14.83 10.48
C PRO A 882 -45.87 13.36 10.33
N ILE A 883 -45.96 12.65 11.44
CA ILE A 883 -46.53 11.31 11.57
C ILE A 883 -47.33 11.22 12.87
N GLU A 884 -48.47 10.53 12.83
CA GLU A 884 -49.40 10.40 13.96
C GLU A 884 -49.41 8.95 14.46
N PHE A 885 -49.31 8.78 15.79
CA PHE A 885 -49.58 7.54 16.48
C PHE A 885 -50.83 7.66 17.34
N THR A 886 -51.76 6.73 17.15
CA THR A 886 -53.07 6.74 17.82
C THR A 886 -53.33 5.41 18.50
N CYS A 887 -53.62 5.42 19.80
CA CYS A 887 -53.92 4.23 20.60
C CYS A 887 -55.10 4.51 21.55
N GLY A 888 -56.30 4.04 21.19
CA GLY A 888 -57.52 4.43 21.92
C GLY A 888 -57.81 5.91 21.74
N ASP A 889 -57.99 6.65 22.84
CA ASP A 889 -58.22 8.10 22.84
C ASP A 889 -56.93 8.93 22.83
N ASP A 890 -55.76 8.28 22.99
CA ASP A 890 -54.46 8.95 23.00
C ASP A 890 -53.94 9.14 21.56
N VAL A 891 -53.70 10.40 21.19
CA VAL A 891 -53.16 10.79 19.88
C VAL A 891 -51.89 11.61 20.08
N ILE A 892 -50.80 11.20 19.42
CA ILE A 892 -49.52 11.91 19.46
C ILE A 892 -49.02 12.14 18.04
N ILE A 893 -48.67 13.40 17.76
CA ILE A 893 -48.08 13.81 16.49
C ILE A 893 -46.58 14.07 16.67
N LEU A 894 -45.78 13.51 15.77
CA LEU A 894 -44.34 13.61 15.76
C LEU A 894 -43.87 14.30 14.48
N GLY A 895 -42.87 15.17 14.59
CA GLY A 895 -42.14 15.73 13.46
C GLY A 895 -40.80 15.02 13.29
N LEU A 896 -40.56 14.51 12.09
CA LEU A 896 -39.34 13.79 11.73
C LEU A 896 -38.39 14.66 10.89
N ALA A 897 -37.12 14.26 10.84
CA ALA A 897 -36.07 15.04 10.18
C ALA A 897 -36.23 15.14 8.65
N SER A 898 -36.71 14.08 7.99
CA SER A 898 -36.89 14.00 6.54
C SER A 898 -37.99 13.03 6.14
N GLU A 899 -38.38 13.06 4.86
CA GLU A 899 -39.37 12.16 4.28
C GLU A 899 -38.88 10.70 4.25
N ASP A 900 -37.58 10.49 4.01
CA ASP A 900 -36.97 9.16 4.05
C ASP A 900 -37.09 8.53 5.43
N VAL A 901 -36.82 9.31 6.49
CA VAL A 901 -36.99 8.87 7.89
C VAL A 901 -38.44 8.51 8.19
N ARG A 902 -39.42 9.27 7.66
CA ARG A 902 -40.84 8.95 7.80
C ARG A 902 -41.23 7.65 7.08
N SER A 903 -40.70 7.47 5.87
CA SER A 903 -40.89 6.25 5.07
C SER A 903 -40.35 5.02 5.79
N ASP A 904 -39.13 5.12 6.34
CA ASP A 904 -38.46 4.02 7.05
C ASP A 904 -39.16 3.67 8.36
N LEU A 905 -39.61 4.66 9.14
CA LEU A 905 -40.43 4.42 10.34
C LEU A 905 -41.73 3.70 9.98
N THR A 906 -42.41 4.15 8.93
CA THR A 906 -43.69 3.57 8.50
C THR A 906 -43.51 2.13 8.02
N LYS A 907 -42.45 1.83 7.27
CA LYS A 907 -42.10 0.47 6.85
C LYS A 907 -41.79 -0.42 8.05
N SER A 908 -40.98 0.08 8.99
CA SER A 908 -40.59 -0.66 10.19
C SER A 908 -41.78 -0.96 11.08
N PHE A 909 -42.68 0.01 11.28
CA PHE A 909 -43.95 -0.17 12.00
C PHE A 909 -44.85 -1.21 11.34
N LYS A 910 -44.98 -1.17 10.00
CA LYS A 910 -45.75 -2.18 9.24
C LYS A 910 -45.14 -3.58 9.37
N SER A 911 -43.81 -3.70 9.31
CA SER A 911 -43.12 -4.99 9.47
C SER A 911 -43.35 -5.56 10.86
N ALA A 912 -43.12 -4.75 11.90
CA ALA A 912 -43.30 -5.15 13.28
C ALA A 912 -44.75 -5.58 13.58
N LYS A 913 -45.75 -4.90 13.01
CA LYS A 913 -47.16 -5.34 13.11
C LYS A 913 -47.44 -6.68 12.44
N ARG A 914 -46.83 -6.95 11.28
CA ARG A 914 -47.02 -8.23 10.57
C ARG A 914 -46.36 -9.38 11.34
N GLU A 915 -45.16 -9.16 11.85
CA GLU A 915 -44.45 -10.15 12.67
C GLU A 915 -45.23 -10.46 13.95
N LEU A 916 -45.72 -9.44 14.66
CA LEU A 916 -46.58 -9.63 15.83
C LEU A 916 -47.86 -10.43 15.51
N ALA A 917 -48.50 -10.14 14.37
CA ALA A 917 -49.68 -10.89 13.93
C ALA A 917 -49.38 -12.36 13.57
N ALA A 918 -48.19 -12.63 13.02
CA ALA A 918 -47.74 -14.00 12.71
C ALA A 918 -47.39 -14.80 13.97
N THR A 919 -46.83 -14.17 15.01
CA THR A 919 -46.58 -14.81 16.31
C THR A 919 -47.88 -15.16 17.02
N VAL A 920 -48.89 -14.28 16.98
CA VAL A 920 -50.22 -14.49 17.60
C VAL A 920 -51.07 -15.54 16.86
N GLN A 921 -50.73 -15.90 15.61
CA GLN A 921 -51.38 -17.01 14.89
C GLN A 921 -50.73 -18.38 15.14
N ASN A 922 -49.51 -18.41 15.68
CA ASN A 922 -48.76 -19.64 15.98
C ASN A 922 -48.82 -20.04 17.48
N GLU A 923 -49.26 -19.14 18.36
CA GLU A 923 -49.72 -19.44 19.74
C GLU A 923 -51.23 -19.71 19.73
#